data_AF-A0A927GFJ7-F1
#
_entry.id   AF-A0A927GFJ7-F1
#
_cell.length_a   1.000
_cell.length_b   1.000
_cell.length_c   1.000
_cell.angle_alpha   90.00
_cell.angle_beta   90.00
_cell.angle_gamma   90.00
#
_symmetry.space_group_name_H-M   'P 1'
#
loop_
_entity.id
_entity.type
_entity.pdbx_description
1 polymer ?
#
loop_
_entity_poly.entity_id
_entity_poly.type
_entity_poly.pdbx_seq_one_letter_code
_entity_poly.pdbx_strand_id
1 'polypeptide(L)'
;MSNLDGTFKRLIIVAYRLPFSIKKTQEGITLFQNSGGLVSAVLSMAEQMGKASDGNAPKIHWIGHCDNNLKDIHQSAFENEHFVAHPVFVDDDVHQAFYEGFCNDLIWPLFHYFPSYATFQESYFDAYQQVNTHFLEEVTSIMEPGDLVWIHDSQLMLLPGLVRNDIPDATIGYFFHIPFPTYEIFKLLPRVWRQALLDGILGSDVVGFHTADYVQHFLQNVSDVLGLPIINQRVVLDNRSVLVGDFPISIDFTKFDEASQSKAVAKIRKQNQQLLRQNKIIFSVDRLDYAKGITYRLQGYERFLTQNANWHGRVTFVMTVVPSRDKISHYQEIKREIEETVGRINGLFGTVGWTPVIYSYLSLTFTELLAFYTGCDVALITPIRDGMNLVCKEFIASRRDNQGVLILSELAGAAQELADALIINPTDTQEVASAIKEALEMAPDEQARRLKPMRQHIQNHNVFRWSHNFLAAFGQQSEKPVLETSLPVESFIEAYSNATRRLLLLDFDGTLSPLVDDPAQAYLSTTLRPVLRRLAQNSDLVIISGRDRAFLSSTFTDLPVTLVAEHGAFSKKADQDWQQLDLEDQSWVEPIRATMNEYSDAHTCSFVEEKETAIAWHYRMVQNDDIEGKAVELATRLRSTPTSTKLTVIQGSKVIEVKTAHHSKGTIAQKLYEQAAYDFIVSIGDDTTDEDMFRQLPNWAYTLKVGAGMSFARYRLARQQDVEILLQRIDEATQAI
;
A
#
# COMPACT_ATOMS: atom_id res chain seq x y z
N MET A 1 20.91 4.46 19.48
CA MET A 1 19.86 3.43 19.59
C MET A 1 19.18 3.41 20.96
N SER A 2 19.39 4.37 21.86
CA SER A 2 18.88 4.36 23.25
C SER A 2 17.39 4.70 23.43
N ASN A 3 16.58 4.70 22.35
CA ASN A 3 15.13 5.01 22.42
C ASN A 3 14.23 3.85 21.95
N LEU A 4 14.78 2.66 21.66
CA LEU A 4 13.98 1.47 21.33
C LEU A 4 13.70 0.56 22.54
N ASP A 5 14.40 0.78 23.66
CA ASP A 5 14.52 -0.18 24.79
C ASP A 5 13.23 -0.41 25.61
N GLY A 6 12.09 0.15 25.22
CA GLY A 6 10.81 -0.01 25.94
C GLY A 6 9.57 -0.28 25.08
N THR A 7 9.71 -0.45 23.76
CA THR A 7 8.53 -0.61 22.87
C THR A 7 7.98 -2.03 22.84
N PHE A 8 8.81 -3.05 23.07
CA PHE A 8 8.42 -4.45 23.12
C PHE A 8 9.40 -5.27 23.96
N LYS A 9 8.99 -6.44 24.45
CA LYS A 9 9.83 -7.34 25.28
C LYS A 9 10.69 -8.28 24.44
N ARG A 10 10.09 -8.95 23.45
CA ARG A 10 10.79 -9.80 22.48
C ARG A 10 10.35 -9.44 21.07
N LEU A 11 11.26 -9.65 20.13
CA LEU A 11 10.99 -9.52 18.70
C LEU A 11 10.83 -10.91 18.09
N ILE A 12 9.68 -11.14 17.46
CA ILE A 12 9.37 -12.34 16.69
C ILE A 12 9.37 -11.94 15.22
N ILE A 13 10.35 -12.42 14.45
CA ILE A 13 10.43 -12.27 13.01
C ILE A 13 9.69 -13.43 12.37
N VAL A 14 8.76 -13.13 11.45
CA VAL A 14 8.07 -14.15 10.67
C VAL A 14 8.32 -13.90 9.19
N ALA A 15 9.03 -14.83 8.55
CA ALA A 15 9.32 -14.76 7.13
C ALA A 15 9.18 -16.16 6.53
N TYR A 16 8.84 -16.26 5.24
CA TYR A 16 8.60 -17.56 4.64
C TYR A 16 9.79 -18.52 4.78
N ARG A 17 11.05 -18.06 4.73
CA ARG A 17 12.22 -18.92 4.94
C ARG A 17 12.88 -18.64 6.28
N LEU A 18 13.42 -19.70 6.88
CA LEU A 18 14.39 -19.59 7.98
C LEU A 18 15.64 -18.79 7.56
N PRO A 19 16.37 -18.17 8.50
CA PRO A 19 17.56 -17.37 8.18
C PRO A 19 18.77 -18.23 7.81
N PHE A 20 18.66 -19.55 7.92
CA PHE A 20 19.70 -20.52 7.62
C PHE A 20 19.16 -21.75 6.89
N SER A 21 20.02 -22.34 6.07
CA SER A 21 19.91 -23.69 5.53
C SER A 21 20.58 -24.68 6.49
N ILE A 22 20.02 -25.87 6.61
CA ILE A 22 20.57 -26.94 7.44
C ILE A 22 21.25 -27.96 6.54
N LYS A 23 22.52 -28.28 6.80
CA LYS A 23 23.22 -29.40 6.14
C LYS A 23 23.63 -30.45 7.15
N LYS A 24 23.25 -31.70 6.89
CA LYS A 24 23.81 -32.88 7.58
C LYS A 24 25.20 -33.14 7.02
N THR A 25 26.23 -32.99 7.85
CA THR A 25 27.62 -33.34 7.56
C THR A 25 28.00 -34.62 8.32
N GLN A 26 29.19 -35.18 8.04
CA GLN A 26 29.69 -36.35 8.78
C GLN A 26 29.97 -36.03 10.27
N GLU A 27 30.12 -34.75 10.62
CA GLU A 27 30.40 -34.28 11.98
C GLU A 27 29.14 -33.84 12.75
N GLY A 28 27.96 -33.89 12.10
CA GLY A 28 26.68 -33.50 12.71
C GLY A 28 25.89 -32.54 11.82
N ILE A 29 25.08 -31.70 12.43
CA ILE A 29 24.23 -30.74 11.72
C ILE A 29 24.91 -29.37 11.75
N THR A 30 25.06 -28.73 10.59
CA THR A 30 25.65 -27.39 10.48
C THR A 30 24.67 -26.42 9.83
N LEU A 31 24.52 -25.24 10.44
CA LEU A 31 23.71 -24.14 9.93
C LEU A 31 24.53 -23.27 8.97
N PHE A 32 24.00 -23.03 7.78
CA PHE A 32 24.57 -22.11 6.79
C PHE A 32 23.62 -20.95 6.58
N GLN A 33 24.08 -19.72 6.77
CA GLN A 33 23.26 -18.54 6.52
C GLN A 33 22.68 -18.55 5.09
N ASN A 34 21.37 -18.28 4.98
CA ASN A 34 20.72 -18.12 3.69
C ASN A 34 21.12 -16.79 3.03
N SER A 35 21.24 -16.80 1.70
CA SER A 35 21.44 -15.58 0.92
C SER A 35 20.13 -14.82 0.79
N GLY A 36 20.16 -13.50 0.99
CA GLY A 36 18.99 -12.64 0.87
C GLY A 36 19.13 -11.31 1.63
N GLY A 37 18.45 -10.27 1.13
CA GLY A 37 18.47 -8.93 1.72
C GLY A 37 17.91 -8.89 3.14
N LEU A 38 16.73 -9.48 3.36
CA LEU A 38 16.08 -9.52 4.67
C LEU A 38 16.91 -10.29 5.72
N VAL A 39 17.38 -11.49 5.38
CA VAL A 39 18.21 -12.31 6.27
C VAL A 39 19.46 -11.54 6.69
N SER A 40 20.17 -10.94 5.73
CA SER A 40 21.36 -10.13 6.03
C SER A 40 21.04 -8.91 6.90
N ALA A 41 19.89 -8.27 6.66
CA ALA A 41 19.45 -7.10 7.40
C ALA A 41 19.16 -7.40 8.88
N VAL A 42 18.35 -8.44 9.13
CA VAL A 42 17.94 -8.83 10.48
C VAL A 42 19.13 -9.40 11.26
N LEU A 43 20.03 -10.16 10.61
CA LEU A 43 21.26 -10.65 11.23
C LEU A 43 22.16 -9.50 11.70
N SER A 44 22.43 -8.53 10.83
CA SER A 44 23.22 -7.34 11.23
C SER A 44 22.56 -6.62 12.41
N MET A 45 21.22 -6.47 12.39
CA MET A 45 20.48 -5.87 13.50
C MET A 45 20.67 -6.65 14.82
N ALA A 46 20.54 -7.98 14.79
CA ALA A 46 20.72 -8.83 15.97
C ALA A 46 22.14 -8.74 16.55
N GLU A 47 23.16 -8.73 15.69
CA GLU A 47 24.56 -8.54 16.10
C GLU A 47 24.76 -7.17 16.77
N GLN A 48 24.14 -6.11 16.26
CA GLN A 48 24.24 -4.79 16.85
C GLN A 48 23.52 -4.70 18.21
N MET A 49 22.35 -5.32 18.34
CA MET A 49 21.63 -5.41 19.62
C MET A 49 22.49 -6.14 20.67
N GLY A 50 23.09 -7.28 20.30
CA GLY A 50 23.99 -8.03 21.20
C GLY A 50 25.18 -7.21 21.68
N LYS A 51 25.80 -6.40 20.79
CA LYS A 51 26.91 -5.49 21.15
C LYS A 51 26.48 -4.36 22.07
N ALA A 52 25.27 -3.82 21.91
CA ALA A 52 24.78 -2.72 22.73
C ALA A 52 24.39 -3.14 24.15
N SER A 53 24.05 -4.42 24.36
CA SER A 53 23.61 -4.97 25.65
C SER A 53 24.68 -5.81 26.37
N ASP A 54 25.98 -5.61 26.07
CA ASP A 54 27.10 -6.39 26.63
C ASP A 54 26.89 -7.92 26.58
N GLY A 55 26.25 -8.41 25.51
CA GLY A 55 25.97 -9.85 25.31
C GLY A 55 24.73 -10.39 26.01
N ASN A 56 23.96 -9.57 26.74
CA ASN A 56 22.71 -9.97 27.42
C ASN A 56 21.43 -9.57 26.64
N ALA A 57 21.53 -9.27 25.35
CA ALA A 57 20.34 -8.94 24.54
C ALA A 57 19.41 -10.16 24.43
N PRO A 58 18.07 -9.99 24.50
CA PRO A 58 17.14 -11.07 24.20
C PRO A 58 17.35 -11.57 22.77
N LYS A 59 17.32 -12.89 22.59
CA LYS A 59 17.43 -13.51 21.27
C LYS A 59 16.21 -13.16 20.42
N ILE A 60 16.43 -13.02 19.11
CA ILE A 60 15.32 -12.86 18.16
C ILE A 60 14.70 -14.23 17.90
N HIS A 61 13.38 -14.32 18.01
CA HIS A 61 12.64 -15.52 17.62
C HIS A 61 12.36 -15.44 16.12
N TRP A 62 12.63 -16.49 15.35
CA TRP A 62 12.41 -16.51 13.90
C TRP A 62 11.56 -17.68 13.46
N ILE A 63 10.35 -17.40 12.96
CA ILE A 63 9.45 -18.40 12.39
C ILE A 63 9.63 -18.46 10.88
N GLY A 64 9.77 -19.68 10.31
CA GLY A 64 9.91 -19.85 8.87
C GLY A 64 9.82 -21.31 8.40
N HIS A 65 9.52 -21.50 7.11
CA HIS A 65 9.38 -22.81 6.50
C HIS A 65 10.68 -23.61 6.54
N CYS A 66 10.56 -24.90 6.82
CA CYS A 66 11.63 -25.88 6.85
C CYS A 66 11.21 -27.14 6.08
N ASP A 67 12.15 -27.76 5.37
CA ASP A 67 11.88 -28.96 4.60
C ASP A 67 11.48 -30.14 5.51
N ASN A 68 10.50 -30.93 5.09
CA ASN A 68 9.95 -32.05 5.86
C ASN A 68 10.99 -33.10 6.27
N ASN A 69 12.09 -33.24 5.54
CA ASN A 69 13.20 -34.15 5.85
C ASN A 69 14.04 -33.71 7.08
N LEU A 70 13.75 -32.55 7.64
CA LEU A 70 14.38 -31.99 8.84
C LEU A 70 13.49 -32.08 10.09
N LYS A 71 12.29 -32.69 10.00
CA LYS A 71 11.37 -32.86 11.14
C LYS A 71 11.98 -33.58 12.36
N ASP A 72 12.87 -34.55 12.12
CA ASP A 72 13.49 -35.36 13.18
C ASP A 72 14.71 -34.69 13.83
N ILE A 73 15.05 -33.45 13.45
CA ILE A 73 16.18 -32.73 14.02
C ILE A 73 15.81 -32.17 15.39
N HIS A 74 16.69 -32.39 16.38
CA HIS A 74 16.49 -31.89 17.74
C HIS A 74 16.41 -30.35 17.78
N GLN A 75 15.49 -29.80 18.57
CA GLN A 75 15.18 -28.36 18.63
C GLN A 75 16.41 -27.49 18.94
N SER A 76 17.36 -27.98 19.73
CA SER A 76 18.61 -27.27 20.03
C SER A 76 19.49 -26.99 18.80
N ALA A 77 19.25 -27.65 17.67
CA ALA A 77 19.94 -27.37 16.41
C ALA A 77 19.41 -26.11 15.70
N PHE A 78 18.29 -25.55 16.16
CA PHE A 78 17.65 -24.36 15.60
C PHE A 78 17.97 -23.08 16.41
N GLU A 79 18.91 -23.16 17.34
CA GLU A 79 19.29 -22.04 18.21
C GLU A 79 20.77 -21.69 18.05
N ASN A 80 21.09 -20.39 18.06
CA ASN A 80 22.45 -19.88 18.14
C ASN A 80 22.54 -18.69 19.12
N GLU A 81 23.65 -17.95 19.10
CA GLU A 81 23.89 -16.82 20.00
C GLU A 81 22.90 -15.66 19.78
N HIS A 82 22.32 -15.53 18.59
CA HIS A 82 21.48 -14.39 18.19
C HIS A 82 20.01 -14.76 17.97
N PHE A 83 19.72 -16.01 17.61
CA PHE A 83 18.39 -16.45 17.18
C PHE A 83 17.94 -17.74 17.85
N VAL A 84 16.62 -17.85 18.00
CA VAL A 84 15.91 -19.11 18.19
C VAL A 84 14.97 -19.28 16.99
N ALA A 85 15.20 -20.28 16.15
CA ALA A 85 14.35 -20.54 15.01
C ALA A 85 13.25 -21.57 15.32
N HIS A 86 12.10 -21.32 14.73
CA HIS A 86 10.85 -22.04 14.93
C HIS A 86 10.38 -22.54 13.55
N PRO A 87 10.65 -23.81 13.21
CA PRO A 87 10.40 -24.33 11.87
C PRO A 87 8.92 -24.62 11.64
N VAL A 88 8.37 -24.09 10.54
CA VAL A 88 7.04 -24.44 10.04
C VAL A 88 7.19 -25.53 8.98
N PHE A 89 6.47 -26.64 9.14
CA PHE A 89 6.48 -27.74 8.18
C PHE A 89 5.15 -27.81 7.44
N VAL A 90 5.21 -28.01 6.13
CA VAL A 90 4.04 -28.05 5.24
C VAL A 90 4.16 -29.27 4.33
N ASP A 91 3.05 -29.96 4.06
CA ASP A 91 3.04 -31.09 3.12
C ASP A 91 3.50 -30.66 1.72
N ASP A 92 4.26 -31.52 1.03
CA ASP A 92 4.96 -31.16 -0.20
C ASP A 92 4.01 -30.66 -1.32
N ASP A 93 2.83 -31.27 -1.45
CA ASP A 93 1.81 -30.87 -2.45
C ASP A 93 1.21 -29.49 -2.14
N VAL A 94 0.90 -29.23 -0.87
CA VAL A 94 0.40 -27.93 -0.40
C VAL A 94 1.47 -26.87 -0.57
N HIS A 95 2.71 -27.19 -0.19
CA HIS A 95 3.86 -26.33 -0.35
C HIS A 95 4.11 -25.97 -1.83
N GLN A 96 3.96 -26.93 -2.75
CA GLN A 96 4.10 -26.68 -4.17
C GLN A 96 3.02 -25.72 -4.69
N ALA A 97 1.74 -25.98 -4.39
CA ALA A 97 0.63 -25.10 -4.78
C ALA A 97 0.74 -23.70 -4.17
N PHE A 98 1.27 -23.59 -2.96
CA PHE A 98 1.54 -22.32 -2.27
C PHE A 98 2.73 -21.55 -2.86
N TYR A 99 3.92 -22.13 -2.83
CA TYR A 99 5.16 -21.42 -3.10
C TYR A 99 5.43 -21.35 -4.60
N GLU A 100 5.41 -22.49 -5.30
CA GLU A 100 5.60 -22.51 -6.76
C GLU A 100 4.37 -21.90 -7.46
N GLY A 101 3.15 -22.23 -7.00
CA GLY A 101 1.89 -21.70 -7.52
C GLY A 101 1.56 -20.27 -7.06
N PHE A 102 0.78 -20.11 -5.99
CA PHE A 102 0.22 -18.81 -5.59
C PHE A 102 1.27 -17.69 -5.48
N CYS A 103 2.40 -17.96 -4.81
CA CYS A 103 3.41 -16.92 -4.57
C CYS A 103 4.20 -16.56 -5.83
N ASN A 104 4.69 -17.55 -6.59
CA ASN A 104 5.68 -17.33 -7.64
C ASN A 104 5.12 -17.42 -9.07
N ASP A 105 3.99 -18.08 -9.29
CA ASP A 105 3.30 -18.20 -10.59
C ASP A 105 2.08 -17.27 -10.69
N LEU A 106 1.61 -16.67 -9.58
CA LEU A 106 0.52 -15.68 -9.57
C LEU A 106 0.94 -14.33 -9.00
N ILE A 107 1.26 -14.25 -7.71
CA ILE A 107 1.53 -12.97 -7.04
C ILE A 107 2.79 -12.30 -7.59
N TRP A 108 3.90 -13.03 -7.70
CA TRP A 108 5.17 -12.49 -8.22
C TRP A 108 5.02 -11.87 -9.63
N PRO A 109 4.56 -12.59 -10.68
CA PRO A 109 4.37 -11.99 -12.00
C PRO A 109 3.43 -10.79 -11.97
N LEU A 110 2.28 -10.92 -11.28
CA LEU A 110 1.28 -9.87 -11.26
C LEU A 110 1.82 -8.59 -10.62
N PHE A 111 2.44 -8.69 -9.45
CA PHE A 111 2.96 -7.54 -8.70
C PHE A 111 4.18 -6.91 -9.37
N HIS A 112 4.88 -7.67 -10.22
CA HIS A 112 5.95 -7.17 -11.08
C HIS A 112 5.47 -6.69 -12.48
N TYR A 113 4.15 -6.63 -12.71
CA TYR A 113 3.50 -6.13 -13.94
C TYR A 113 3.69 -7.02 -15.17
N PHE A 114 3.74 -8.33 -14.95
CA PHE A 114 3.74 -9.36 -15.98
C PHE A 114 2.46 -10.20 -15.91
N PRO A 115 1.26 -9.62 -16.11
CA PRO A 115 0.01 -10.35 -15.98
C PRO A 115 -0.11 -11.53 -16.97
N SER A 116 0.59 -11.48 -18.12
CA SER A 116 0.67 -12.58 -19.08
C SER A 116 1.39 -13.82 -18.54
N TYR A 117 2.17 -13.68 -17.47
CA TYR A 117 2.87 -14.78 -16.81
C TYR A 117 2.15 -15.27 -15.55
N ALA A 118 1.00 -14.68 -15.22
CA ALA A 118 0.23 -15.03 -14.03
C ALA A 118 -0.74 -16.18 -14.32
N THR A 119 -0.67 -17.25 -13.52
CA THR A 119 -1.56 -18.40 -13.59
C THR A 119 -2.60 -18.35 -12.46
N PHE A 120 -3.88 -18.49 -12.81
CA PHE A 120 -4.98 -18.50 -11.85
C PHE A 120 -5.50 -19.92 -11.65
N GLN A 121 -5.38 -20.46 -10.43
CA GLN A 121 -5.93 -21.75 -10.03
C GLN A 121 -6.56 -21.62 -8.65
N GLU A 122 -7.74 -22.19 -8.43
CA GLU A 122 -8.43 -22.11 -7.12
C GLU A 122 -7.62 -22.77 -6.01
N SER A 123 -7.02 -23.93 -6.29
CA SER A 123 -6.15 -24.68 -5.37
C SER A 123 -4.96 -23.87 -4.84
N TYR A 124 -4.51 -22.84 -5.58
CA TYR A 124 -3.43 -21.98 -5.14
C TYR A 124 -3.83 -21.15 -3.92
N PHE A 125 -5.05 -20.59 -3.91
CA PHE A 125 -5.50 -19.78 -2.79
C PHE A 125 -5.82 -20.65 -1.56
N ASP A 126 -6.39 -21.84 -1.76
CA ASP A 126 -6.61 -22.80 -0.67
C ASP A 126 -5.29 -23.19 0.01
N ALA A 127 -4.25 -23.47 -0.78
CA ALA A 127 -2.92 -23.75 -0.25
C ALA A 127 -2.31 -22.51 0.44
N TYR A 128 -2.56 -21.31 -0.09
CA TYR A 128 -2.13 -20.05 0.52
C TYR A 128 -2.74 -19.80 1.89
N GLN A 129 -4.03 -20.10 2.05
CA GLN A 129 -4.70 -20.06 3.34
C GLN A 129 -4.12 -21.11 4.30
N GLN A 130 -4.00 -22.38 3.87
CA GLN A 130 -3.46 -23.46 4.69
C GLN A 130 -2.06 -23.14 5.23
N VAL A 131 -1.15 -22.68 4.37
CA VAL A 131 0.21 -22.32 4.82
C VAL A 131 0.18 -21.15 5.80
N ASN A 132 -0.60 -20.10 5.55
CA ASN A 132 -0.71 -18.98 6.49
C ASN A 132 -1.31 -19.43 7.85
N THR A 133 -2.20 -20.43 7.87
CA THR A 133 -2.71 -21.05 9.10
C THR A 133 -1.62 -21.81 9.85
N HIS A 134 -0.75 -22.58 9.18
CA HIS A 134 0.39 -23.23 9.84
C HIS A 134 1.38 -22.23 10.44
N PHE A 135 1.58 -21.09 9.79
CA PHE A 135 2.37 -20.00 10.37
C PHE A 135 1.68 -19.37 11.59
N LEU A 136 0.34 -19.24 11.58
CA LEU A 136 -0.43 -18.78 12.74
C LEU A 136 -0.26 -19.72 13.94
N GLU A 137 -0.35 -21.04 13.72
CA GLU A 137 -0.16 -22.05 14.77
C GLU A 137 1.20 -21.89 15.47
N GLU A 138 2.27 -21.65 14.70
CA GLU A 138 3.60 -21.43 15.27
C GLU A 138 3.75 -20.06 15.96
N VAL A 139 3.12 -19.01 15.43
CA VAL A 139 3.13 -17.69 16.10
C VAL A 139 2.43 -17.77 17.45
N THR A 140 1.24 -18.35 17.48
CA THR A 140 0.40 -18.46 18.68
C THR A 140 1.02 -19.37 19.74
N SER A 141 1.82 -20.38 19.36
CA SER A 141 2.46 -21.29 20.30
C SER A 141 3.60 -20.65 21.11
N ILE A 142 4.26 -19.61 20.57
CA ILE A 142 5.42 -18.96 21.21
C ILE A 142 5.14 -17.54 21.72
N MET A 143 4.10 -16.88 21.24
CA MET A 143 3.85 -15.47 21.52
C MET A 143 3.46 -15.22 22.98
N GLU A 144 4.03 -14.18 23.58
CA GLU A 144 3.76 -13.74 24.96
C GLU A 144 3.29 -12.27 25.01
N PRO A 145 2.56 -11.86 26.08
CA PRO A 145 2.15 -10.47 26.24
C PRO A 145 3.32 -9.47 26.27
N GLY A 146 3.30 -8.53 25.31
CA GLY A 146 4.31 -7.50 25.12
C GLY A 146 5.33 -7.82 24.02
N ASP A 147 5.18 -8.93 23.30
CA ASP A 147 5.97 -9.22 22.11
C ASP A 147 5.56 -8.35 20.92
N LEU A 148 6.53 -8.10 20.04
CA LEU A 148 6.32 -7.53 18.71
C LEU A 148 6.49 -8.63 17.67
N VAL A 149 5.46 -8.87 16.87
CA VAL A 149 5.50 -9.78 15.72
C VAL A 149 5.74 -8.97 14.46
N TRP A 150 6.85 -9.19 13.78
CA TRP A 150 7.20 -8.51 12.54
C TRP A 150 7.20 -9.50 11.37
N ILE A 151 6.15 -9.41 10.56
CA ILE A 151 5.83 -10.31 9.45
C ILE A 151 6.36 -9.71 8.15
N HIS A 152 6.93 -10.57 7.28
CA HIS A 152 7.59 -10.13 6.07
C HIS A 152 7.04 -10.79 4.79
N ASP A 153 6.87 -9.92 3.80
CA ASP A 153 6.75 -10.21 2.38
C ASP A 153 5.44 -10.91 1.94
N SER A 154 5.27 -10.94 0.63
CA SER A 154 4.07 -11.38 -0.12
C SER A 154 3.60 -12.80 0.17
N GLN A 155 4.43 -13.67 0.74
CA GLN A 155 4.05 -15.05 1.04
C GLN A 155 3.12 -15.13 2.26
N LEU A 156 3.07 -14.08 3.10
CA LEU A 156 2.38 -14.07 4.39
C LEU A 156 1.40 -12.89 4.53
N MET A 157 0.71 -12.51 3.44
CA MET A 157 -0.24 -11.38 3.45
C MET A 157 -1.47 -11.65 4.32
N LEU A 158 -1.88 -12.91 4.54
CA LEU A 158 -3.04 -13.24 5.39
C LEU A 158 -2.69 -13.24 6.87
N LEU A 159 -1.44 -13.56 7.20
CA LEU A 159 -1.01 -13.82 8.57
C LEU A 159 -1.30 -12.68 9.56
N PRO A 160 -1.12 -11.39 9.26
CA PRO A 160 -1.38 -10.34 10.25
C PRO A 160 -2.84 -10.32 10.71
N GLY A 161 -3.79 -10.50 9.78
CA GLY A 161 -5.22 -10.59 10.09
C GLY A 161 -5.55 -11.84 10.90
N LEU A 162 -4.95 -12.97 10.56
CA LEU A 162 -5.10 -14.22 11.32
C LEU A 162 -4.60 -14.07 12.77
N VAL A 163 -3.40 -13.50 12.97
CA VAL A 163 -2.83 -13.27 14.31
C VAL A 163 -3.69 -12.30 15.10
N ARG A 164 -4.17 -11.21 14.48
CA ARG A 164 -5.06 -10.24 15.14
C ARG A 164 -6.38 -10.85 15.60
N ASN A 165 -6.95 -11.77 14.82
CA ASN A 165 -8.20 -12.44 15.18
C ASN A 165 -8.03 -13.37 16.39
N ASP A 166 -6.89 -14.05 16.47
CA ASP A 166 -6.60 -14.99 17.56
C ASP A 166 -6.08 -14.28 18.82
N ILE A 167 -5.28 -13.22 18.63
CA ILE A 167 -4.68 -12.40 19.69
C ILE A 167 -5.01 -10.91 19.42
N PRO A 168 -6.18 -10.42 19.87
CA PRO A 168 -6.66 -9.07 19.58
C PRO A 168 -5.72 -7.93 20.00
N ASP A 169 -4.92 -8.14 21.05
CA ASP A 169 -3.99 -7.14 21.61
C ASP A 169 -2.55 -7.29 21.12
N ALA A 170 -2.30 -8.13 20.10
CA ALA A 170 -0.97 -8.35 19.53
C ALA A 170 -0.36 -7.04 18.99
N THR A 171 0.96 -6.85 19.11
CA THR A 171 1.65 -5.76 18.39
C THR A 171 2.24 -6.32 17.10
N ILE A 172 1.74 -5.88 15.94
CA ILE A 172 2.03 -6.54 14.66
C ILE A 172 2.57 -5.54 13.62
N GLY A 173 3.80 -5.74 13.16
CA GLY A 173 4.34 -5.08 11.97
C GLY A 173 4.25 -5.95 10.74
N TYR A 174 3.95 -5.37 9.58
CA TYR A 174 4.07 -6.03 8.29
C TYR A 174 4.95 -5.22 7.35
N PHE A 175 5.90 -5.87 6.68
CA PHE A 175 6.78 -5.21 5.72
C PHE A 175 6.79 -5.94 4.37
N PHE A 176 6.46 -5.21 3.31
CA PHE A 176 6.31 -5.73 1.95
C PHE A 176 7.55 -5.42 1.09
N HIS A 177 8.28 -6.45 0.65
CA HIS A 177 9.62 -6.29 0.03
C HIS A 177 9.61 -6.21 -1.50
N ILE A 178 8.53 -6.67 -2.14
CA ILE A 178 8.39 -6.57 -3.60
C ILE A 178 7.59 -5.30 -3.97
N PRO A 179 7.52 -4.90 -5.24
CA PRO A 179 6.65 -3.79 -5.65
C PRO A 179 5.19 -4.06 -5.29
N PHE A 180 4.49 -3.05 -4.77
CA PHE A 180 3.03 -3.13 -4.62
C PHE A 180 2.33 -2.57 -5.86
N PRO A 181 1.38 -3.30 -6.47
CA PRO A 181 0.81 -2.92 -7.76
C PRO A 181 -0.25 -1.84 -7.66
N THR A 182 -0.46 -1.10 -8.76
CA THR A 182 -1.60 -0.20 -8.89
C THR A 182 -2.90 -0.97 -8.84
N TYR A 183 -4.00 -0.27 -8.55
CA TYR A 183 -5.33 -0.87 -8.55
C TYR A 183 -5.67 -1.60 -9.85
N GLU A 184 -5.27 -1.08 -11.01
CA GLU A 184 -5.52 -1.69 -12.32
C GLU A 184 -4.92 -3.09 -12.49
N ILE A 185 -3.78 -3.35 -11.85
CA ILE A 185 -3.13 -4.65 -11.86
C ILE A 185 -3.67 -5.54 -10.73
N PHE A 186 -3.83 -4.98 -9.53
CA PHE A 186 -4.36 -5.71 -8.38
C PHE A 186 -5.79 -6.22 -8.61
N LYS A 187 -6.62 -5.45 -9.32
CA LYS A 187 -7.99 -5.84 -9.68
C LYS A 187 -8.09 -7.01 -10.66
N LEU A 188 -6.98 -7.54 -11.16
CA LEU A 188 -6.96 -8.78 -11.94
C LEU A 188 -7.13 -10.03 -11.07
N LEU A 189 -6.81 -9.95 -9.77
CA LEU A 189 -7.08 -11.03 -8.82
C LEU A 189 -8.59 -11.34 -8.75
N PRO A 190 -9.06 -12.53 -8.35
CA PRO A 190 -10.45 -12.76 -7.97
C PRO A 190 -10.88 -11.86 -6.80
N ARG A 191 -12.13 -11.36 -6.80
CA ARG A 191 -12.63 -10.39 -5.79
C ARG A 191 -12.41 -10.86 -4.35
N VAL A 192 -12.72 -12.12 -4.08
CA VAL A 192 -12.54 -12.73 -2.75
C VAL A 192 -11.07 -12.72 -2.31
N TRP A 193 -10.14 -12.98 -3.23
CA TRP A 193 -8.72 -13.02 -2.90
C TRP A 193 -8.19 -11.62 -2.60
N ARG A 194 -8.51 -10.61 -3.42
CA ARG A 194 -8.03 -9.24 -3.18
C ARG A 194 -8.53 -8.67 -1.85
N GLN A 195 -9.79 -8.93 -1.51
CA GLN A 195 -10.34 -8.56 -0.21
C GLN A 195 -9.58 -9.26 0.93
N ALA A 196 -9.46 -10.59 0.88
CA ALA A 196 -8.75 -11.36 1.91
C ALA A 196 -7.29 -10.95 2.09
N LEU A 197 -6.57 -10.63 1.00
CA LEU A 197 -5.19 -10.18 1.06
C LEU A 197 -5.05 -8.81 1.73
N LEU A 198 -5.94 -7.86 1.42
CA LEU A 198 -5.92 -6.54 2.05
C LEU A 198 -6.35 -6.60 3.51
N ASP A 199 -7.42 -7.34 3.83
CA ASP A 199 -7.87 -7.57 5.20
C ASP A 199 -6.77 -8.23 6.04
N GLY A 200 -6.08 -9.21 5.45
CA GLY A 200 -4.93 -9.87 6.01
C GLY A 200 -3.81 -8.89 6.38
N ILE A 201 -3.37 -8.05 5.44
CA ILE A 201 -2.32 -7.05 5.69
C ILE A 201 -2.78 -6.02 6.73
N LEU A 202 -4.04 -5.59 6.65
CA LEU A 202 -4.59 -4.61 7.57
C LEU A 202 -4.65 -5.12 9.01
N GLY A 203 -4.58 -6.42 9.29
CA GLY A 203 -4.41 -6.97 10.65
C GLY A 203 -3.25 -6.37 11.45
N SER A 204 -2.25 -5.81 10.76
CA SER A 204 -1.11 -5.11 11.32
C SER A 204 -1.45 -3.76 11.94
N ASP A 205 -0.52 -3.31 12.79
CA ASP A 205 -0.47 -1.98 13.39
C ASP A 205 0.29 -0.98 12.50
N VAL A 206 1.41 -1.45 11.94
CA VAL A 206 2.25 -0.69 11.00
C VAL A 206 2.48 -1.54 9.75
N VAL A 207 2.22 -0.96 8.58
CA VAL A 207 2.51 -1.54 7.26
C VAL A 207 3.61 -0.74 6.58
N GLY A 208 4.71 -1.41 6.24
CA GLY A 208 5.88 -0.80 5.62
C GLY A 208 6.08 -1.22 4.17
N PHE A 209 6.40 -0.25 3.31
CA PHE A 209 6.80 -0.45 1.93
C PHE A 209 8.18 0.15 1.66
N HIS A 210 8.75 -0.08 0.48
CA HIS A 210 10.04 0.50 0.11
C HIS A 210 9.98 1.95 -0.38
N THR A 211 8.89 2.35 -1.03
CA THR A 211 8.78 3.66 -1.70
C THR A 211 7.43 4.28 -1.43
N ALA A 212 7.37 5.61 -1.56
CA ALA A 212 6.12 6.36 -1.44
C ALA A 212 5.07 5.92 -2.48
N ASP A 213 5.49 5.54 -3.69
CA ASP A 213 4.57 5.04 -4.73
C ASP A 213 3.86 3.76 -4.29
N TYR A 214 4.57 2.84 -3.66
CA TYR A 214 3.98 1.60 -3.17
C TYR A 214 3.02 1.84 -2.00
N VAL A 215 3.30 2.82 -1.14
CA VAL A 215 2.36 3.30 -0.11
C VAL A 215 1.08 3.81 -0.77
N GLN A 216 1.19 4.70 -1.75
CA GLN A 216 0.03 5.26 -2.46
C GLN A 216 -0.78 4.17 -3.17
N HIS A 217 -0.11 3.23 -3.84
CA HIS A 217 -0.79 2.10 -4.47
C HIS A 217 -1.54 1.24 -3.46
N PHE A 218 -0.94 0.91 -2.31
CA PHE A 218 -1.61 0.13 -1.27
C PHE A 218 -2.83 0.87 -0.71
N LEU A 219 -2.67 2.14 -0.35
CA LEU A 219 -3.74 3.00 0.14
C LEU A 219 -4.89 3.11 -0.87
N GLN A 220 -4.59 3.30 -2.16
CA GLN A 220 -5.61 3.31 -3.21
C GLN A 220 -6.35 1.97 -3.31
N ASN A 221 -5.62 0.84 -3.26
CA ASN A 221 -6.23 -0.48 -3.28
C ASN A 221 -7.13 -0.72 -2.06
N VAL A 222 -6.73 -0.28 -0.86
CA VAL A 222 -7.57 -0.35 0.35
C VAL A 222 -8.83 0.48 0.19
N SER A 223 -8.72 1.72 -0.29
CA SER A 223 -9.87 2.58 -0.54
C SER A 223 -10.84 1.96 -1.56
N ASP A 224 -10.34 1.46 -2.68
CA ASP A 224 -11.18 1.00 -3.79
C ASP A 224 -11.76 -0.41 -3.59
N VAL A 225 -11.06 -1.29 -2.87
CA VAL A 225 -11.51 -2.67 -2.63
C VAL A 225 -12.32 -2.78 -1.35
N LEU A 226 -11.91 -2.10 -0.28
CA LEU A 226 -12.53 -2.23 1.05
C LEU A 226 -13.42 -1.04 1.42
N GLY A 227 -13.35 0.07 0.69
CA GLY A 227 -14.14 1.27 1.01
C GLY A 227 -13.74 1.92 2.34
N LEU A 228 -12.50 1.71 2.80
CA LEU A 228 -12.04 2.21 4.08
C LEU A 228 -11.50 3.65 3.99
N PRO A 229 -11.78 4.51 4.99
CA PRO A 229 -11.28 5.88 5.00
C PRO A 229 -9.79 5.93 5.31
N ILE A 230 -9.11 6.87 4.66
CA ILE A 230 -7.67 7.08 4.80
C ILE A 230 -7.43 8.53 5.22
N ILE A 231 -6.69 8.71 6.32
CA ILE A 231 -6.35 10.02 6.89
C ILE A 231 -4.87 10.02 7.25
N ASN A 232 -4.09 10.95 6.70
CA ASN A 232 -2.66 11.10 7.01
C ASN A 232 -1.87 9.77 6.92
N GLN A 233 -2.10 8.99 5.84
CA GLN A 233 -1.53 7.65 5.63
C GLN A 233 -1.95 6.58 6.66
N ARG A 234 -2.99 6.85 7.46
CA ARG A 234 -3.61 5.88 8.34
C ARG A 234 -4.88 5.34 7.69
N VAL A 235 -4.99 4.02 7.60
CA VAL A 235 -6.25 3.36 7.26
C VAL A 235 -7.07 3.25 8.54
N VAL A 236 -8.25 3.87 8.55
CA VAL A 236 -9.11 3.89 9.74
C VAL A 236 -10.08 2.71 9.67
N LEU A 237 -9.99 1.83 10.66
CA LEU A 237 -10.91 0.72 10.92
C LEU A 237 -11.82 1.09 12.10
N ASP A 238 -12.84 0.29 12.37
CA ASP A 238 -13.84 0.60 13.41
C ASP A 238 -13.21 0.89 14.78
N ASN A 239 -12.28 0.04 15.22
CA ASN A 239 -11.70 0.07 16.57
C ASN A 239 -10.20 0.43 16.63
N ARG A 240 -9.56 0.61 15.47
CA ARG A 240 -8.12 0.87 15.37
C ARG A 240 -7.77 1.58 14.06
N SER A 241 -6.55 2.07 13.95
CA SER A 241 -6.02 2.58 12.69
C SER A 241 -4.66 1.96 12.39
N VAL A 242 -4.39 1.75 11.11
CA VAL A 242 -3.17 1.12 10.60
C VAL A 242 -2.32 2.19 9.98
N LEU A 243 -1.12 2.40 10.51
CA LEU A 243 -0.16 3.34 9.91
C LEU A 243 0.50 2.68 8.71
N VAL A 244 0.46 3.35 7.56
CA VAL A 244 1.15 2.92 6.35
C VAL A 244 2.28 3.90 6.06
N GLY A 245 3.49 3.40 5.81
CA GLY A 245 4.64 4.25 5.50
C GLY A 245 5.69 3.58 4.63
N ASP A 246 6.58 4.40 4.06
CA ASP A 246 7.74 3.94 3.32
C ASP A 246 8.99 3.91 4.20
N PHE A 247 9.67 2.77 4.19
CA PHE A 247 10.94 2.54 4.87
C PHE A 247 11.85 1.80 3.88
N PRO A 248 12.68 2.52 3.09
CA PRO A 248 13.53 1.90 2.10
C PRO A 248 14.57 1.00 2.79
N ILE A 249 14.52 -0.31 2.49
CA ILE A 249 15.51 -1.25 3.04
C ILE A 249 16.89 -0.94 2.44
N SER A 250 17.91 -1.15 3.24
CA SER A 250 19.28 -0.90 2.85
C SER A 250 20.18 -2.02 3.37
N ILE A 251 21.49 -1.84 3.23
CA ILE A 251 22.50 -2.83 3.60
C ILE A 251 23.26 -2.41 4.86
N ASP A 252 23.99 -3.35 5.44
CA ASP A 252 25.04 -3.04 6.42
C ASP A 252 26.22 -2.40 5.69
N PHE A 253 26.20 -1.08 5.61
CA PHE A 253 27.21 -0.31 4.91
C PHE A 253 28.63 -0.62 5.38
N THR A 254 28.85 -0.67 6.70
CA THR A 254 30.17 -0.89 7.31
C THR A 254 30.72 -2.26 6.93
N LYS A 255 29.87 -3.30 6.95
CA LYS A 255 30.26 -4.66 6.54
C LYS A 255 30.84 -4.71 5.12
N PHE A 256 30.16 -4.12 4.14
CA PHE A 256 30.64 -4.10 2.75
C PHE A 256 31.87 -3.20 2.59
N ASP A 257 31.83 -2.04 3.24
CA ASP A 257 32.89 -1.05 3.17
C ASP A 257 34.23 -1.54 3.73
N GLU A 258 34.23 -2.20 4.89
CA GLU A 258 35.44 -2.74 5.51
C GLU A 258 35.95 -3.99 4.78
N ALA A 259 35.04 -4.93 4.44
CA ALA A 259 35.41 -6.17 3.77
C ALA A 259 36.00 -5.93 2.37
N SER A 260 35.62 -4.83 1.72
CA SER A 260 36.18 -4.38 0.44
C SER A 260 37.71 -4.23 0.45
N GLN A 261 38.30 -3.96 1.62
CA GLN A 261 39.74 -3.73 1.79
C GLN A 261 40.51 -4.98 2.21
N SER A 262 39.85 -6.12 2.36
CA SER A 262 40.50 -7.35 2.82
C SER A 262 41.55 -7.85 1.80
N LYS A 263 42.63 -8.46 2.31
CA LYS A 263 43.69 -9.04 1.47
C LYS A 263 43.17 -10.12 0.53
N ALA A 264 42.13 -10.87 0.95
CA ALA A 264 41.49 -11.88 0.13
C ALA A 264 40.77 -11.26 -1.08
N VAL A 265 39.97 -10.22 -0.86
CA VAL A 265 39.29 -9.47 -1.93
C VAL A 265 40.31 -8.87 -2.90
N ALA A 266 41.36 -8.21 -2.39
CA ALA A 266 42.39 -7.62 -3.22
C ALA A 266 43.13 -8.66 -4.10
N LYS A 267 43.38 -9.86 -3.57
CA LYS A 267 44.00 -10.97 -4.31
C LYS A 267 43.11 -11.44 -5.47
N ILE A 268 41.84 -11.72 -5.19
CA ILE A 268 40.88 -12.18 -6.22
C ILE A 268 40.67 -11.10 -7.27
N ARG A 269 40.51 -9.83 -6.88
CA ARG A 269 40.39 -8.69 -7.81
C ARG A 269 41.57 -8.64 -8.78
N LYS A 270 42.80 -8.73 -8.27
CA LYS A 270 44.02 -8.71 -9.11
C LYS A 270 44.08 -9.91 -10.06
N GLN A 271 43.69 -11.10 -9.58
CA GLN A 271 43.61 -12.30 -10.43
C GLN A 271 42.59 -12.13 -11.55
N ASN A 272 41.39 -11.63 -11.24
CA ASN A 272 40.33 -11.38 -12.23
C ASN A 272 40.80 -10.36 -13.27
N GLN A 273 41.41 -9.24 -12.87
CA GLN A 273 41.95 -8.25 -13.81
C GLN A 273 43.02 -8.83 -14.75
N GLN A 274 43.89 -9.72 -14.25
CA GLN A 274 44.90 -10.39 -15.08
C GLN A 274 44.27 -11.37 -16.09
N LEU A 275 43.31 -12.19 -15.64
CA LEU A 275 42.57 -13.13 -16.50
C LEU A 275 41.80 -12.40 -17.59
N LEU A 276 41.28 -11.21 -17.29
CA LEU A 276 40.55 -10.34 -18.20
C LEU A 276 41.45 -9.37 -18.97
N ARG A 277 42.77 -9.61 -18.99
CA ARG A 277 43.77 -8.85 -19.77
C ARG A 277 43.78 -7.34 -19.52
N GLN A 278 43.42 -6.92 -18.30
CA GLN A 278 43.26 -5.51 -17.93
C GLN A 278 42.23 -4.76 -18.77
N ASN A 279 41.27 -5.48 -19.37
CA ASN A 279 40.11 -4.87 -20.01
C ASN A 279 39.26 -4.14 -18.97
N LYS A 280 38.50 -3.14 -19.44
CA LYS A 280 37.41 -2.57 -18.68
C LYS A 280 36.38 -3.66 -18.35
N ILE A 281 35.88 -3.67 -17.12
CA ILE A 281 34.95 -4.69 -16.65
C ILE A 281 33.59 -4.04 -16.41
N ILE A 282 32.57 -4.51 -17.12
CA ILE A 282 31.18 -4.30 -16.74
C ILE A 282 30.78 -5.49 -15.88
N PHE A 283 30.17 -5.26 -14.71
CA PHE A 283 29.73 -6.33 -13.82
C PHE A 283 28.24 -6.24 -13.55
N SER A 284 27.61 -7.40 -13.49
CA SER A 284 26.22 -7.54 -13.09
C SER A 284 25.98 -8.89 -12.40
N VAL A 285 25.12 -8.87 -11.38
CA VAL A 285 24.74 -10.05 -10.61
C VAL A 285 23.27 -9.98 -10.27
N ASP A 286 22.53 -11.02 -10.63
CA ASP A 286 21.09 -11.10 -10.39
C ASP A 286 20.68 -12.56 -10.16
N ARG A 287 19.51 -12.75 -9.55
CA ARG A 287 18.84 -14.06 -9.62
C ARG A 287 18.27 -14.26 -11.03
N LEU A 288 18.16 -15.52 -11.47
CA LEU A 288 17.38 -15.86 -12.66
C LEU A 288 15.93 -15.42 -12.43
N ASP A 289 15.53 -14.32 -13.06
CA ASP A 289 14.19 -13.76 -12.95
C ASP A 289 13.92 -12.76 -14.08
N TYR A 290 12.74 -12.83 -14.69
CA TYR A 290 12.34 -11.95 -15.78
C TYR A 290 12.21 -10.48 -15.36
N ALA A 291 11.91 -10.20 -14.10
CA ALA A 291 11.85 -8.84 -13.58
C ALA A 291 13.23 -8.15 -13.58
N LYS A 292 14.34 -8.91 -13.70
CA LYS A 292 15.71 -8.36 -13.72
C LYS A 292 16.17 -7.83 -15.07
N GLY A 293 15.37 -7.99 -16.13
CA GLY A 293 15.63 -7.39 -17.44
C GLY A 293 16.95 -7.81 -18.09
N ILE A 294 17.42 -9.03 -17.80
CA ILE A 294 18.72 -9.53 -18.26
C ILE A 294 18.81 -9.57 -19.79
N THR A 295 17.70 -9.91 -20.46
CA THR A 295 17.61 -9.94 -21.93
C THR A 295 17.81 -8.54 -22.52
N TYR A 296 17.10 -7.53 -22.02
CA TYR A 296 17.29 -6.14 -22.44
C TYR A 296 18.70 -5.62 -22.16
N ARG A 297 19.30 -6.03 -21.02
CA ARG A 297 20.68 -5.70 -20.68
C ARG A 297 21.68 -6.20 -21.72
N LEU A 298 21.52 -7.47 -22.13
CA LEU A 298 22.37 -8.08 -23.16
C LEU A 298 22.17 -7.39 -24.52
N GLN A 299 20.92 -7.06 -24.88
CA GLN A 299 20.62 -6.33 -26.11
C GLN A 299 21.25 -4.93 -26.12
N GLY A 300 21.21 -4.21 -25.00
CA GLY A 300 21.89 -2.92 -24.83
C GLY A 300 23.40 -3.04 -24.98
N TYR A 301 24.02 -4.07 -24.37
CA TYR A 301 25.45 -4.32 -24.51
C TYR A 301 25.85 -4.69 -25.95
N GLU A 302 25.05 -5.53 -26.62
CA GLU A 302 25.24 -5.85 -28.03
C GLU A 302 25.18 -4.60 -28.92
N ARG A 303 24.18 -3.75 -28.70
CA ARG A 303 24.03 -2.51 -29.45
C ARG A 303 25.22 -1.58 -29.22
N PHE A 304 25.69 -1.47 -27.99
CA PHE A 304 26.92 -0.75 -27.65
C PHE A 304 28.14 -1.28 -28.43
N LEU A 305 28.33 -2.60 -28.47
CA LEU A 305 29.45 -3.22 -29.22
C LEU A 305 29.33 -2.98 -30.73
N THR A 306 28.11 -3.01 -31.27
CA THR A 306 27.84 -2.73 -32.69
C THR A 306 28.22 -1.29 -33.05
N GLN A 307 27.91 -0.33 -32.18
CA GLN A 307 28.12 1.10 -32.42
C GLN A 307 29.56 1.57 -32.12
N ASN A 308 30.30 0.82 -31.32
CA ASN A 308 31.61 1.26 -30.80
C ASN A 308 32.68 0.17 -30.97
N ALA A 309 33.07 -0.09 -32.22
CA ALA A 309 34.10 -1.09 -32.56
C ALA A 309 35.47 -0.84 -31.89
N ASN A 310 35.76 0.40 -31.48
CA ASN A 310 36.96 0.77 -30.73
C ASN A 310 37.03 0.12 -29.33
N TRP A 311 35.91 -0.36 -28.78
CA TRP A 311 35.86 -1.06 -27.51
C TRP A 311 36.07 -2.58 -27.63
N HIS A 312 36.08 -3.13 -28.86
CA HIS A 312 36.31 -4.56 -29.08
C HIS A 312 37.68 -4.97 -28.52
N GLY A 313 37.71 -6.05 -27.75
CA GLY A 313 38.92 -6.51 -27.07
C GLY A 313 39.38 -5.66 -25.89
N ARG A 314 38.69 -4.58 -25.53
CA ARG A 314 39.05 -3.65 -24.43
C ARG A 314 38.04 -3.61 -23.29
N VAL A 315 36.87 -4.19 -23.48
CA VAL A 315 35.83 -4.31 -22.44
C VAL A 315 35.29 -5.73 -22.40
N THR A 316 35.02 -6.23 -21.19
CA THR A 316 34.39 -7.53 -20.97
C THR A 316 33.21 -7.35 -20.02
N PHE A 317 32.05 -7.88 -20.41
CA PHE A 317 30.88 -7.93 -19.57
C PHE A 317 30.86 -9.24 -18.77
N VAL A 318 31.04 -9.16 -17.45
CA VAL A 318 30.96 -10.28 -16.53
C VAL A 318 29.58 -10.29 -15.89
N MET A 319 28.82 -11.36 -16.15
CA MET A 319 27.44 -11.51 -15.71
C MET A 319 27.27 -12.81 -14.93
N THR A 320 26.84 -12.69 -13.68
CA THR A 320 26.50 -13.83 -12.83
C THR A 320 24.99 -13.92 -12.65
N VAL A 321 24.41 -15.07 -12.99
CA VAL A 321 23.00 -15.37 -12.75
C VAL A 321 22.89 -16.46 -11.69
N VAL A 322 22.30 -16.13 -10.54
CA VAL A 322 22.11 -17.06 -9.43
C VAL A 322 20.87 -17.93 -9.71
N PRO A 323 20.96 -19.27 -9.63
CA PRO A 323 19.82 -20.16 -9.85
C PRO A 323 18.62 -19.83 -8.95
N SER A 324 17.42 -19.77 -9.52
CA SER A 324 16.18 -19.49 -8.80
C SER A 324 14.98 -20.05 -9.55
N ARG A 325 14.07 -20.74 -8.83
CA ARG A 325 12.75 -21.19 -9.34
C ARG A 325 12.81 -21.96 -10.67
N ASP A 326 13.84 -22.78 -10.84
CA ASP A 326 14.15 -23.50 -12.08
C ASP A 326 13.13 -24.58 -12.47
N LYS A 327 12.19 -24.93 -11.58
CA LYS A 327 11.06 -25.81 -11.88
C LYS A 327 9.92 -25.12 -12.62
N ILE A 328 9.82 -23.79 -12.57
CA ILE A 328 8.76 -23.03 -13.24
C ILE A 328 9.14 -22.86 -14.72
N SER A 329 8.23 -23.21 -15.63
CA SER A 329 8.48 -23.25 -17.09
C SER A 329 9.04 -21.93 -17.63
N HIS A 330 8.46 -20.80 -17.22
CA HIS A 330 8.86 -19.49 -17.71
C HIS A 330 10.31 -19.11 -17.28
N TYR A 331 10.76 -19.60 -16.12
CA TYR A 331 12.15 -19.42 -15.69
C TYR A 331 13.14 -20.25 -16.54
N GLN A 332 12.72 -21.43 -17.01
CA GLN A 332 13.52 -22.23 -17.93
C GLN A 332 13.63 -21.59 -19.32
N GLU A 333 12.53 -20.99 -19.80
CA GLU A 333 12.48 -20.26 -21.07
C GLU A 333 13.42 -19.04 -21.05
N ILE A 334 13.34 -18.20 -20.01
CA ILE A 334 14.21 -17.03 -19.94
C ILE A 334 15.68 -17.41 -19.76
N LYS A 335 15.99 -18.49 -19.02
CA LYS A 335 17.36 -19.01 -18.94
C LYS A 335 17.89 -19.37 -20.34
N ARG A 336 17.07 -20.06 -21.13
CA ARG A 336 17.43 -20.42 -22.51
C ARG A 336 17.66 -19.18 -23.37
N GLU A 337 16.77 -18.18 -23.30
CA GLU A 337 16.92 -16.93 -24.06
C GLU A 337 18.20 -16.17 -23.69
N ILE A 338 18.53 -16.12 -22.39
CA ILE A 338 19.78 -15.53 -21.88
C ILE A 338 20.98 -16.27 -22.47
N GLU A 339 21.02 -17.60 -22.38
CA GLU A 339 22.14 -18.42 -22.86
C GLU A 339 22.32 -18.34 -24.39
N GLU A 340 21.22 -18.35 -25.15
CA GLU A 340 21.21 -18.13 -26.60
C GLU A 340 21.74 -16.74 -26.97
N THR A 341 21.31 -15.70 -26.25
CA THR A 341 21.77 -14.32 -26.47
C THR A 341 23.25 -14.15 -26.14
N VAL A 342 23.72 -14.72 -25.02
CA VAL A 342 25.15 -14.73 -24.67
C VAL A 342 25.97 -15.42 -25.76
N GLY A 343 25.53 -16.60 -26.21
CA GLY A 343 26.21 -17.35 -27.27
C GLY A 343 26.27 -16.56 -28.58
N ARG A 344 25.18 -15.88 -28.93
CA ARG A 344 25.09 -15.03 -30.12
C ARG A 344 26.05 -13.83 -30.06
N ILE A 345 26.08 -13.09 -28.96
CA ILE A 345 27.02 -11.94 -28.78
C ILE A 345 28.47 -12.42 -28.86
N ASN A 346 28.80 -13.50 -28.14
CA ASN A 346 30.15 -14.06 -28.16
C ASN A 346 30.55 -14.59 -29.55
N GLY A 347 29.61 -15.15 -30.32
CA GLY A 347 29.84 -15.59 -31.69
C GLY A 347 30.02 -14.43 -32.68
N LEU A 348 29.34 -13.30 -32.48
CA LEU A 348 29.41 -12.13 -33.36
C LEU A 348 30.68 -11.29 -33.15
N PHE A 349 31.08 -11.06 -31.90
CA PHE A 349 32.16 -10.13 -31.57
C PHE A 349 33.42 -10.82 -31.02
N GLY A 350 33.30 -12.04 -30.51
CA GLY A 350 34.40 -12.73 -29.85
C GLY A 350 35.55 -13.09 -30.78
N THR A 351 36.73 -13.21 -30.18
CA THR A 351 37.94 -13.69 -30.86
C THR A 351 38.61 -14.77 -30.01
N VAL A 352 39.62 -15.46 -30.55
CA VAL A 352 40.42 -16.43 -29.79
C VAL A 352 40.96 -15.86 -28.48
N GLY A 353 41.21 -14.55 -28.43
CA GLY A 353 41.75 -13.87 -27.25
C GLY A 353 40.74 -13.11 -26.39
N TRP A 354 39.49 -12.99 -26.81
CA TRP A 354 38.54 -12.11 -26.13
C TRP A 354 37.14 -12.68 -26.21
N THR A 355 36.55 -12.88 -25.03
CA THR A 355 35.14 -13.23 -24.85
C THR A 355 34.40 -11.98 -24.38
N PRO A 356 33.51 -11.40 -25.22
CA PRO A 356 32.76 -10.19 -24.86
C PRO A 356 31.92 -10.35 -23.60
N VAL A 357 31.23 -11.49 -23.45
CA VAL A 357 30.35 -11.79 -22.31
C VAL A 357 30.81 -13.06 -21.60
N ILE A 358 31.17 -12.93 -20.33
CA ILE A 358 31.45 -14.06 -19.43
C ILE A 358 30.21 -14.28 -18.57
N TYR A 359 29.50 -15.37 -18.85
CA TYR A 359 28.29 -15.77 -18.16
C TYR A 359 28.56 -16.92 -17.19
N SER A 360 28.06 -16.79 -15.97
CA SER A 360 28.15 -17.82 -14.92
C SER A 360 26.76 -18.07 -14.31
N TYR A 361 26.34 -19.34 -14.27
CA TYR A 361 25.09 -19.77 -13.62
C TYR A 361 25.38 -20.44 -12.27
N LEU A 362 25.71 -19.63 -11.26
CA LEU A 362 26.14 -20.08 -9.93
C LEU A 362 26.01 -18.98 -8.87
N SER A 363 26.18 -19.34 -7.60
CA SER A 363 26.28 -18.38 -6.49
C SER A 363 27.74 -18.00 -6.25
N LEU A 364 28.01 -16.70 -6.12
CA LEU A 364 29.32 -16.20 -5.70
C LEU A 364 29.44 -16.22 -4.17
N THR A 365 30.64 -16.49 -3.68
CA THR A 365 30.98 -16.21 -2.27
C THR A 365 31.03 -14.70 -2.03
N PHE A 366 30.86 -14.28 -0.77
CA PHE A 366 30.92 -12.86 -0.39
C PHE A 366 32.23 -12.17 -0.83
N THR A 367 33.36 -12.87 -0.70
CA THR A 367 34.69 -12.37 -1.10
C THR A 367 34.81 -12.22 -2.63
N GLU A 368 34.28 -13.16 -3.40
CA GLU A 368 34.29 -13.08 -4.88
C GLU A 368 33.39 -11.95 -5.38
N LEU A 369 32.20 -11.80 -4.78
CA LEU A 369 31.27 -10.71 -5.08
C LEU A 369 31.92 -9.34 -4.85
N LEU A 370 32.54 -9.13 -3.68
CA LEU A 370 33.28 -7.91 -3.37
C LEU A 370 34.46 -7.66 -4.32
N ALA A 371 35.15 -8.71 -4.74
CA ALA A 371 36.26 -8.60 -5.70
C ALA A 371 35.78 -8.09 -7.06
N PHE A 372 34.57 -8.48 -7.50
CA PHE A 372 33.96 -7.91 -8.69
C PHE A 372 33.46 -6.47 -8.46
N TYR A 373 32.74 -6.18 -7.38
CA TYR A 373 32.29 -4.81 -7.09
C TYR A 373 33.46 -3.81 -7.03
N THR A 374 34.54 -4.15 -6.34
CA THR A 374 35.74 -3.30 -6.20
C THR A 374 36.67 -3.32 -7.41
N GLY A 375 36.42 -4.21 -8.37
CA GLY A 375 37.25 -4.43 -9.55
C GLY A 375 36.62 -3.99 -10.86
N CYS A 376 35.31 -3.81 -10.92
CA CYS A 376 34.61 -3.39 -12.12
C CYS A 376 34.69 -1.88 -12.36
N ASP A 377 34.60 -1.48 -13.62
CA ASP A 377 34.50 -0.08 -14.02
C ASP A 377 33.04 0.37 -14.08
N VAL A 378 32.13 -0.55 -14.41
CA VAL A 378 30.69 -0.28 -14.50
C VAL A 378 29.90 -1.36 -13.78
N ALA A 379 28.98 -0.97 -12.90
CA ALA A 379 27.92 -1.84 -12.39
C ALA A 379 26.66 -1.60 -13.21
N LEU A 380 26.16 -2.64 -13.88
CA LEU A 380 25.01 -2.55 -14.79
C LEU A 380 23.79 -3.26 -14.21
N ILE A 381 22.87 -2.47 -13.63
CA ILE A 381 21.72 -2.95 -12.86
C ILE A 381 20.44 -2.47 -13.52
N THR A 382 19.82 -3.33 -14.33
CA THR A 382 18.74 -2.92 -15.25
C THR A 382 17.43 -3.70 -15.08
N PRO A 383 16.88 -3.84 -13.85
CA PRO A 383 15.60 -4.52 -13.67
C PRO A 383 14.47 -3.77 -14.37
N ILE A 384 13.50 -4.52 -14.91
CA ILE A 384 12.25 -3.98 -15.45
C ILE A 384 11.29 -3.60 -14.32
N ARG A 385 11.38 -4.26 -13.17
CA ARG A 385 10.69 -3.85 -11.95
C ARG A 385 11.35 -4.48 -10.74
N ASP A 386 11.68 -3.69 -9.72
CA ASP A 386 12.31 -4.20 -8.50
C ASP A 386 11.83 -3.44 -7.28
N GLY A 387 11.56 -4.15 -6.18
CA GLY A 387 11.10 -3.53 -4.94
C GLY A 387 12.11 -2.51 -4.40
N MET A 388 13.41 -2.85 -4.47
CA MET A 388 14.51 -1.98 -4.06
C MET A 388 15.74 -2.17 -4.96
N ASN A 389 16.27 -3.39 -5.03
CA ASN A 389 17.60 -3.76 -5.52
C ASN A 389 18.74 -3.38 -4.54
N LEU A 390 19.29 -4.38 -3.84
CA LEU A 390 20.39 -4.16 -2.90
C LEU A 390 21.76 -4.23 -3.57
N VAL A 391 21.89 -4.92 -4.70
CA VAL A 391 23.16 -5.10 -5.44
C VAL A 391 23.79 -3.74 -5.78
N CYS A 392 22.99 -2.76 -6.19
CA CYS A 392 23.50 -1.42 -6.46
C CYS A 392 24.02 -0.72 -5.19
N LYS A 393 23.37 -0.91 -4.04
CA LYS A 393 23.81 -0.35 -2.76
C LYS A 393 25.10 -1.02 -2.28
N GLU A 394 25.21 -2.34 -2.45
CA GLU A 394 26.41 -3.12 -2.13
C GLU A 394 27.62 -2.66 -2.95
N PHE A 395 27.41 -2.43 -4.25
CA PHE A 395 28.43 -1.87 -5.13
C PHE A 395 28.92 -0.53 -4.59
N ILE A 396 28.03 0.45 -4.40
CA ILE A 396 28.40 1.80 -3.92
C ILE A 396 29.09 1.75 -2.55
N ALA A 397 28.60 0.91 -1.62
CA ALA A 397 29.22 0.75 -0.31
C ALA A 397 30.63 0.16 -0.39
N SER A 398 30.96 -0.60 -1.43
CA SER A 398 32.27 -1.24 -1.62
C SER A 398 33.31 -0.32 -2.31
N ARG A 399 32.89 0.78 -2.93
CA ARG A 399 33.77 1.70 -3.70
C ARG A 399 34.44 2.78 -2.85
N ARG A 400 35.28 2.39 -1.89
CA ARG A 400 36.11 3.33 -1.11
C ARG A 400 37.05 4.19 -1.96
N ASP A 401 37.43 3.69 -3.12
CA ASP A 401 38.26 4.39 -4.09
C ASP A 401 37.53 5.56 -4.77
N ASN A 402 36.21 5.70 -4.58
CA ASN A 402 35.36 6.65 -5.30
C ASN A 402 35.50 6.53 -6.82
N GLN A 403 35.70 5.31 -7.32
CA GLN A 403 35.78 5.01 -8.74
C GLN A 403 34.64 4.08 -9.13
N GLY A 404 34.45 3.92 -10.44
CA GLY A 404 33.39 3.12 -11.04
C GLY A 404 32.10 3.89 -11.23
N VAL A 405 31.27 3.40 -12.14
CA VAL A 405 29.99 4.01 -12.53
C VAL A 405 28.85 3.03 -12.29
N LEU A 406 27.79 3.49 -11.65
CA LEU A 406 26.54 2.75 -11.53
C LEU A 406 25.59 3.18 -12.67
N ILE A 407 25.17 2.22 -13.49
CA ILE A 407 24.03 2.37 -14.40
C ILE A 407 22.85 1.65 -13.75
N LEU A 408 21.75 2.37 -13.53
CA LEU A 408 20.61 1.91 -12.75
C LEU A 408 19.29 2.16 -13.48
N SER A 409 18.43 1.15 -13.53
CA SER A 409 17.06 1.29 -14.02
C SER A 409 16.25 2.26 -13.16
N GLU A 410 15.49 3.16 -13.80
CA GLU A 410 14.47 3.98 -13.13
C GLU A 410 13.36 3.14 -12.46
N LEU A 411 13.21 1.87 -12.86
CA LEU A 411 12.18 0.95 -12.38
C LEU A 411 12.64 0.11 -11.16
N ALA A 412 13.80 0.43 -10.59
CA ALA A 412 14.25 -0.09 -9.30
C ALA A 412 13.92 0.88 -8.16
N GLY A 413 13.42 0.39 -7.03
CA GLY A 413 13.17 1.25 -5.86
C GLY A 413 14.39 2.07 -5.41
N ALA A 414 15.60 1.53 -5.56
CA ALA A 414 16.84 2.24 -5.23
C ALA A 414 17.12 3.48 -6.10
N ALA A 415 16.47 3.62 -7.25
CA ALA A 415 16.63 4.81 -8.10
C ALA A 415 16.12 6.09 -7.41
N GLN A 416 15.16 5.97 -6.49
CA GLN A 416 14.67 7.10 -5.68
C GLN A 416 15.73 7.63 -4.70
N GLU A 417 16.71 6.79 -4.33
CA GLU A 417 17.78 7.15 -3.39
C GLU A 417 19.13 7.43 -4.07
N LEU A 418 19.35 6.91 -5.29
CA LEU A 418 20.63 6.91 -5.98
C LEU A 418 20.61 7.76 -7.27
N ALA A 419 20.09 8.99 -7.16
CA ALA A 419 19.85 9.88 -8.30
C ALA A 419 21.13 10.30 -9.08
N ASP A 420 22.32 10.22 -8.48
CA ASP A 420 23.59 10.53 -9.16
C ASP A 420 24.10 9.39 -10.08
N ALA A 421 23.46 8.21 -10.04
CA ALA A 421 23.72 7.14 -11.00
C ALA A 421 23.36 7.58 -12.43
N LEU A 422 23.82 6.82 -13.43
CA LEU A 422 23.27 6.94 -14.78
C LEU A 422 21.92 6.21 -14.79
N ILE A 423 20.85 6.97 -14.53
CA ILE A 423 19.47 6.47 -14.55
C ILE A 423 19.03 6.25 -16.00
N ILE A 424 18.48 5.08 -16.29
CA ILE A 424 18.04 4.68 -17.64
C ILE A 424 16.67 4.01 -17.61
N ASN A 425 15.98 4.03 -18.75
CA ASN A 425 14.89 3.12 -19.04
C ASN A 425 15.49 1.79 -19.55
N PRO A 426 15.32 0.67 -18.83
CA PRO A 426 15.95 -0.61 -19.19
C PRO A 426 15.43 -1.21 -20.49
N THR A 427 14.24 -0.79 -20.97
CA THR A 427 13.66 -1.27 -22.24
C THR A 427 14.17 -0.51 -23.46
N ASP A 428 14.75 0.68 -23.27
CA ASP A 428 15.39 1.42 -24.35
C ASP A 428 16.83 0.91 -24.54
N THR A 429 16.98 -0.03 -25.48
CA THR A 429 18.30 -0.59 -25.83
C THR A 429 19.31 0.47 -26.30
N GLN A 430 18.86 1.58 -26.90
CA GLN A 430 19.77 2.67 -27.31
C GLN A 430 20.25 3.45 -26.09
N GLU A 431 19.36 3.75 -25.15
CA GLU A 431 19.72 4.45 -23.91
C GLU A 431 20.71 3.61 -23.08
N VAL A 432 20.44 2.31 -22.90
CA VAL A 432 21.38 1.39 -22.23
C VAL A 432 22.75 1.40 -22.93
N ALA A 433 22.78 1.33 -24.26
CA ALA A 433 24.03 1.37 -25.02
C ALA A 433 24.79 2.70 -24.86
N SER A 434 24.07 3.82 -24.87
CA SER A 434 24.62 5.16 -24.67
C SER A 434 25.18 5.33 -23.25
N ALA A 435 24.45 4.86 -22.23
CA ALA A 435 24.89 4.90 -20.84
C ALA A 435 26.12 4.02 -20.59
N ILE A 436 26.21 2.83 -21.22
CA ILE A 436 27.42 1.99 -21.17
C ILE A 436 28.63 2.75 -21.73
N LYS A 437 28.45 3.42 -22.88
CA LYS A 437 29.51 4.23 -23.47
C LYS A 437 29.93 5.38 -22.55
N GLU A 438 28.97 6.16 -22.07
CA GLU A 438 29.21 7.27 -21.15
C GLU A 438 29.96 6.79 -19.90
N ALA A 439 29.52 5.70 -19.29
CA ALA A 439 30.14 5.12 -18.10
C ALA A 439 31.60 4.70 -18.32
N LEU A 440 31.90 4.09 -19.47
CA LEU A 440 33.27 3.65 -19.80
C LEU A 440 34.21 4.81 -20.14
N GLU A 441 33.67 5.92 -20.68
CA GLU A 441 34.41 7.12 -21.05
C GLU A 441 34.44 8.19 -19.92
N MET A 442 33.71 7.96 -18.83
CA MET A 442 33.59 8.90 -17.70
C MET A 442 34.94 9.13 -17.01
N ALA A 443 35.34 10.40 -16.88
CA ALA A 443 36.58 10.78 -16.23
C ALA A 443 36.55 10.45 -14.71
N PRO A 444 37.69 10.07 -14.09
CA PRO A 444 37.76 9.73 -12.67
C PRO A 444 37.17 10.76 -11.70
N ASP A 445 37.32 12.06 -12.01
CA ASP A 445 36.78 13.15 -11.18
C ASP A 445 35.25 13.18 -11.20
N GLU A 446 34.64 12.91 -12.37
CA GLU A 446 33.18 12.83 -12.52
C GLU A 446 32.62 11.57 -11.84
N GLN A 447 33.32 10.44 -11.95
CA GLN A 447 32.97 9.21 -11.21
C GLN A 447 32.94 9.49 -9.71
N ALA A 448 33.99 10.14 -9.18
CA ALA A 448 34.08 10.50 -7.77
C ALA A 448 33.00 11.51 -7.35
N ARG A 449 32.66 12.48 -8.22
CA ARG A 449 31.62 13.48 -7.97
C ARG A 449 30.25 12.83 -7.78
N ARG A 450 29.91 11.82 -8.59
CA ARG A 450 28.64 11.07 -8.51
C ARG A 450 28.63 10.06 -7.37
N LEU A 451 29.74 9.35 -7.14
CA LEU A 451 29.76 8.24 -6.20
C LEU A 451 29.78 8.69 -4.74
N LYS A 452 30.44 9.82 -4.42
CA LYS A 452 30.54 10.33 -3.04
C LYS A 452 29.18 10.63 -2.39
N PRO A 453 28.25 11.39 -3.01
CA PRO A 453 26.93 11.63 -2.42
C PRO A 453 26.13 10.34 -2.21
N MET A 454 26.07 9.45 -3.21
CA MET A 454 25.37 8.16 -3.09
C MET A 454 25.94 7.32 -1.95
N ARG A 455 27.27 7.28 -1.82
CA ARG A 455 27.94 6.55 -0.76
C ARG A 455 27.64 7.14 0.62
N GLN A 456 27.67 8.48 0.75
CA GLN A 456 27.29 9.16 1.98
C GLN A 456 25.81 8.92 2.35
N HIS A 457 24.94 8.88 1.35
CA HIS A 457 23.52 8.57 1.53
C HIS A 457 23.32 7.18 2.12
N ILE A 458 23.91 6.13 1.51
CA ILE A 458 23.79 4.75 2.01
C ILE A 458 24.43 4.59 3.39
N GLN A 459 25.53 5.31 3.68
CA GLN A 459 26.12 5.32 5.01
C GLN A 459 25.11 5.82 6.07
N ASN A 460 24.37 6.88 5.76
CA ASN A 460 23.42 7.52 6.65
C ASN A 460 22.04 6.85 6.66
N HIS A 461 21.70 6.11 5.60
CA HIS A 461 20.43 5.39 5.40
C HIS A 461 20.73 3.92 5.15
N ASN A 462 21.36 3.30 6.15
CA ASN A 462 21.73 1.90 6.16
C ASN A 462 20.61 1.03 6.80
N VAL A 463 20.85 -0.27 6.85
CA VAL A 463 19.88 -1.25 7.34
C VAL A 463 19.44 -1.03 8.80
N PHE A 464 20.32 -0.47 9.63
CA PHE A 464 20.02 -0.17 11.04
C PHE A 464 19.06 1.01 11.17
N ARG A 465 19.16 1.98 10.26
CA ARG A 465 18.21 3.09 10.19
C ARG A 465 16.85 2.65 9.66
N TRP A 466 16.84 1.74 8.68
CA TRP A 466 15.61 1.13 8.18
C TRP A 466 14.83 0.46 9.31
N SER A 467 15.48 -0.44 10.07
CA SER A 467 14.81 -1.13 11.18
C SER A 467 14.41 -0.17 12.29
N HIS A 468 15.29 0.78 12.64
CA HIS A 468 14.96 1.80 13.65
C HIS A 468 13.74 2.63 13.26
N ASN A 469 13.67 3.13 12.02
CA ASN A 469 12.55 3.95 11.56
C ASN A 469 11.24 3.16 11.57
N PHE A 470 11.27 1.90 11.11
CA PHE A 470 10.09 1.03 11.13
C PHE A 470 9.59 0.78 12.55
N LEU A 471 10.50 0.43 13.48
CA LEU A 471 10.15 0.18 14.87
C LEU A 471 9.71 1.45 15.62
N ALA A 472 10.28 2.61 15.29
CA ALA A 472 9.86 3.89 15.86
C ALA A 472 8.43 4.29 15.45
N ALA A 473 7.92 3.77 14.33
CA ALA A 473 6.57 4.04 13.85
C ALA A 473 5.48 3.51 14.82
N PHE A 474 5.77 2.48 15.61
CA PHE A 474 4.85 1.98 16.64
C PHE A 474 4.61 2.98 17.77
N GLY A 475 5.59 3.83 18.08
CA GLY A 475 5.42 4.91 19.06
C GLY A 475 4.41 5.98 18.61
N GLN A 476 4.20 6.13 17.29
CA GLN A 476 3.20 7.04 16.72
C GLN A 476 1.78 6.43 16.71
N GLN A 477 1.66 5.16 17.08
CA GLN A 477 0.39 4.45 17.08
C GLN A 477 -0.36 4.59 18.42
N SER A 478 0.37 4.84 19.51
CA SER A 478 -0.18 4.94 20.87
C SER A 478 -1.10 6.14 21.09
N GLU A 479 -1.01 7.16 20.25
CA GLU A 479 -1.99 8.24 20.18
C GLU A 479 -3.11 7.83 19.22
N LYS A 480 -4.04 6.98 19.66
CA LYS A 480 -5.32 6.84 18.95
C LYS A 480 -6.02 8.20 19.01
N PRO A 481 -6.16 8.93 17.90
CA PRO A 481 -6.86 10.21 17.93
C PRO A 481 -8.30 9.95 18.35
N VAL A 482 -8.76 10.69 19.38
CA VAL A 482 -10.18 10.70 19.75
C VAL A 482 -11.02 11.12 18.54
N LEU A 483 -10.48 12.02 17.71
CA LEU A 483 -11.05 12.52 16.47
C LEU A 483 -10.13 12.19 15.29
N GLU A 484 -10.57 11.32 14.39
CA GLU A 484 -9.81 10.95 13.18
C GLU A 484 -10.24 11.85 12.01
N THR A 485 -9.44 12.89 11.70
CA THR A 485 -9.80 13.91 10.70
C THR A 485 -8.59 14.50 9.96
N SER A 486 -8.79 14.93 8.71
CA SER A 486 -7.84 15.79 7.99
C SER A 486 -8.04 17.29 8.27
N LEU A 487 -9.06 17.65 9.04
CA LEU A 487 -9.35 19.03 9.43
C LEU A 487 -8.28 19.56 10.40
N PRO A 488 -7.74 20.77 10.21
CA PRO A 488 -6.93 21.44 11.22
C PRO A 488 -7.83 21.90 12.37
N VAL A 489 -8.10 20.99 13.32
CA VAL A 489 -9.12 21.14 14.37
C VAL A 489 -8.97 22.42 15.17
N GLU A 490 -7.75 22.75 15.63
CA GLU A 490 -7.52 23.94 16.45
C GLU A 490 -7.82 25.24 15.68
N SER A 491 -7.32 25.36 14.45
CA SER A 491 -7.60 26.53 13.60
C SER A 491 -9.08 26.63 13.22
N PHE A 492 -9.75 25.48 13.04
CA PHE A 492 -11.18 25.42 12.77
C PHE A 492 -12.01 25.88 13.98
N ILE A 493 -11.66 25.42 15.20
CA ILE A 493 -12.31 25.85 16.44
C ILE A 493 -12.08 27.35 16.66
N GLU A 494 -10.86 27.85 16.46
CA GLU A 494 -10.55 29.28 16.57
C GLU A 494 -11.36 30.11 15.57
N ALA A 495 -11.46 29.67 14.31
CA ALA A 495 -12.27 30.32 13.30
C ALA A 495 -13.76 30.35 13.68
N TYR A 496 -14.30 29.25 14.23
CA TYR A 496 -15.67 29.21 14.72
C TYR A 496 -15.90 30.18 15.89
N SER A 497 -15.01 30.15 16.89
CA SER A 497 -15.12 30.97 18.09
C SER A 497 -15.07 32.47 17.78
N ASN A 498 -14.18 32.89 16.88
CA ASN A 498 -14.01 34.29 16.49
C ASN A 498 -15.10 34.81 15.53
N ALA A 499 -15.87 33.92 14.91
CA ALA A 499 -16.92 34.28 13.96
C ALA A 499 -18.12 34.93 14.66
N THR A 500 -18.71 35.93 14.02
CA THR A 500 -19.89 36.64 14.51
C THR A 500 -21.19 36.10 13.91
N ARG A 501 -21.14 35.59 12.68
CA ARG A 501 -22.28 34.99 11.97
C ARG A 501 -21.87 33.65 11.37
N ARG A 502 -22.39 32.60 11.99
CA ARG A 502 -22.00 31.20 11.72
C ARG A 502 -23.15 30.47 11.06
N LEU A 503 -22.85 29.72 10.01
CA LEU A 503 -23.78 28.82 9.33
C LEU A 503 -23.26 27.37 9.43
N LEU A 504 -24.11 26.48 9.94
CA LEU A 504 -23.83 25.06 10.08
C LEU A 504 -24.83 24.29 9.22
N LEU A 505 -24.35 23.63 8.17
CA LEU A 505 -25.16 22.83 7.26
C LEU A 505 -24.84 21.34 7.46
N LEU A 506 -25.72 20.63 8.16
CA LEU A 506 -25.47 19.25 8.55
C LEU A 506 -26.46 18.33 7.85
N ASP A 507 -25.95 17.29 7.19
CA ASP A 507 -26.80 16.16 6.79
C ASP A 507 -27.22 15.32 8.01
N PHE A 508 -28.27 14.50 7.86
CA PHE A 508 -28.74 13.61 8.91
C PHE A 508 -28.21 12.17 8.80
N ASP A 509 -28.50 11.47 7.72
CA ASP A 509 -28.26 10.02 7.60
C ASP A 509 -26.80 9.76 7.28
N GLY A 510 -26.09 8.95 8.08
CA GLY A 510 -24.64 8.76 7.94
C GLY A 510 -23.78 9.93 8.46
N THR A 511 -24.40 11.05 8.83
CA THR A 511 -23.74 12.24 9.41
C THR A 511 -24.10 12.46 10.88
N LEU A 512 -25.34 12.81 11.20
CA LEU A 512 -25.82 12.98 12.59
C LEU A 512 -26.41 11.70 13.20
N SER A 513 -26.78 10.76 12.34
CA SER A 513 -27.27 9.44 12.69
C SER A 513 -26.44 8.38 11.97
N PRO A 514 -26.09 7.25 12.60
CA PRO A 514 -25.45 6.15 11.88
C PRO A 514 -26.38 5.61 10.78
N LEU A 515 -25.81 5.09 9.69
CA LEU A 515 -26.59 4.40 8.66
C LEU A 515 -27.16 3.10 9.26
N VAL A 516 -28.48 2.94 9.17
CA VAL A 516 -29.22 1.77 9.65
C VAL A 516 -29.90 1.05 8.48
N ASP A 517 -30.15 -0.26 8.63
CA ASP A 517 -30.79 -1.08 7.59
C ASP A 517 -32.25 -0.71 7.37
N ASP A 518 -32.98 -0.45 8.45
CA ASP A 518 -34.33 0.09 8.43
C ASP A 518 -34.28 1.61 8.64
N PRO A 519 -34.54 2.43 7.61
CA PRO A 519 -34.48 3.88 7.72
C PRO A 519 -35.38 4.44 8.83
N ALA A 520 -36.47 3.77 9.21
CA ALA A 520 -37.35 4.23 10.29
C ALA A 520 -36.70 4.15 11.69
N GLN A 521 -35.60 3.40 11.83
CA GLN A 521 -34.86 3.24 13.08
C GLN A 521 -33.72 4.27 13.25
N ALA A 522 -33.52 5.15 12.28
CA ALA A 522 -32.53 6.22 12.40
C ALA A 522 -32.90 7.13 13.58
N TYR A 523 -31.91 7.44 14.42
CA TYR A 523 -32.12 8.20 15.64
C TYR A 523 -31.02 9.25 15.84
N LEU A 524 -31.36 10.31 16.57
CA LEU A 524 -30.39 11.29 17.04
C LEU A 524 -29.86 10.85 18.41
N SER A 525 -28.54 10.78 18.59
CA SER A 525 -27.96 10.35 19.86
C SER A 525 -28.38 11.28 21.01
N THR A 526 -28.59 10.70 22.20
CA THR A 526 -29.01 11.44 23.40
C THR A 526 -27.96 12.46 23.85
N THR A 527 -26.70 12.22 23.51
CA THR A 527 -25.54 13.07 23.75
C THR A 527 -25.45 14.25 22.77
N LEU A 528 -25.86 14.06 21.51
CA LEU A 528 -25.77 15.10 20.48
C LEU A 528 -26.90 16.13 20.56
N ARG A 529 -28.10 15.72 20.99
CA ARG A 529 -29.26 16.61 21.09
C ARG A 529 -29.03 17.88 21.95
N PRO A 530 -28.44 17.81 23.16
CA PRO A 530 -28.06 18.99 23.94
C PRO A 530 -27.04 19.90 23.24
N VAL A 531 -26.07 19.30 22.53
CA VAL A 531 -25.02 20.02 21.79
C VAL A 531 -25.65 20.83 20.66
N LEU A 532 -26.48 20.20 19.82
CA LEU A 532 -27.18 20.88 18.73
C LEU A 532 -28.06 22.03 19.22
N ARG A 533 -28.72 21.86 20.39
CA ARG A 533 -29.53 22.94 20.98
C ARG A 533 -28.69 24.18 21.30
N ARG A 534 -27.50 24.01 21.88
CA ARG A 534 -26.61 25.12 22.24
C ARG A 534 -25.96 25.74 21.01
N LEU A 535 -25.52 24.92 20.07
CA LEU A 535 -24.99 25.42 18.79
C LEU A 535 -26.04 26.26 18.06
N ALA A 536 -27.30 25.84 18.03
CA ALA A 536 -28.40 26.58 17.40
C ALA A 536 -28.74 27.92 18.08
N GLN A 537 -28.32 28.15 19.33
CA GLN A 537 -28.50 29.46 19.99
C GLN A 537 -27.49 30.50 19.51
N ASN A 538 -26.33 30.06 19.03
CA ASN A 538 -25.18 30.90 18.71
C ASN A 538 -24.80 30.88 17.22
N SER A 539 -25.54 30.11 16.42
CA SER A 539 -25.29 29.86 15.00
C SER A 539 -26.59 29.54 14.27
N ASP A 540 -26.64 29.85 12.98
CA ASP A 540 -27.70 29.37 12.10
C ASP A 540 -27.44 27.89 11.80
N LEU A 541 -28.09 27.00 12.57
CA LEU A 541 -27.98 25.56 12.41
C LEU A 541 -29.10 25.04 11.49
N VAL A 542 -28.68 24.43 10.37
CA VAL A 542 -29.56 23.88 9.34
C VAL A 542 -29.30 22.38 9.20
N ILE A 543 -30.37 21.60 9.33
CA ILE A 543 -30.36 20.16 9.03
C ILE A 543 -30.90 19.97 7.61
N ILE A 544 -30.08 19.45 6.70
CA ILE A 544 -30.45 19.22 5.30
C ILE A 544 -30.48 17.73 5.04
N SER A 545 -31.67 17.15 4.87
CA SER A 545 -31.83 15.71 4.77
C SER A 545 -32.72 15.29 3.60
N GLY A 546 -32.54 14.06 3.13
CA GLY A 546 -33.45 13.39 2.19
C GLY A 546 -34.73 12.85 2.83
N ARG A 547 -34.87 12.97 4.16
CA ARG A 547 -36.05 12.53 4.93
C ARG A 547 -37.24 13.45 4.75
N ASP A 548 -38.43 12.88 4.97
CA ASP A 548 -39.69 13.60 4.91
C ASP A 548 -39.88 14.58 6.08
N ARG A 549 -40.90 15.43 5.96
CA ARG A 549 -41.24 16.46 6.96
C ARG A 549 -41.69 15.87 8.30
N ALA A 550 -42.41 14.74 8.29
CA ALA A 550 -42.96 14.13 9.49
C ALA A 550 -41.83 13.55 10.37
N PHE A 551 -40.88 12.85 9.74
CA PHE A 551 -39.70 12.31 10.38
C PHE A 551 -38.79 13.40 10.96
N LEU A 552 -38.49 14.46 10.18
CA LEU A 552 -37.65 15.54 10.69
C LEU A 552 -38.34 16.34 11.80
N SER A 553 -39.65 16.57 11.68
CA SER A 553 -40.42 17.28 12.71
C SER A 553 -40.43 16.50 14.02
N SER A 554 -40.59 15.18 13.98
CA SER A 554 -40.59 14.34 15.18
C SER A 554 -39.19 14.21 15.79
N THR A 555 -38.18 13.94 14.96
CA THR A 555 -36.78 13.74 15.39
C THR A 555 -36.16 14.97 16.01
N PHE A 556 -36.44 16.17 15.46
CA PHE A 556 -35.88 17.44 15.92
C PHE A 556 -36.87 18.29 16.75
N THR A 557 -37.93 17.66 17.28
CA THR A 557 -38.89 18.34 18.18
C THR A 557 -38.16 19.11 19.29
N ASP A 558 -38.56 20.35 19.56
CA ASP A 558 -37.99 21.24 20.60
C ASP A 558 -36.50 21.61 20.42
N LEU A 559 -36.00 21.59 19.18
CA LEU A 559 -34.69 22.15 18.81
C LEU A 559 -34.88 23.38 17.92
N PRO A 560 -34.19 24.51 18.20
CA PRO A 560 -34.34 25.75 17.44
C PRO A 560 -33.51 25.71 16.14
N VAL A 561 -33.71 24.69 15.30
CA VAL A 561 -32.97 24.47 14.07
C VAL A 561 -33.82 24.75 12.84
N THR A 562 -33.17 25.11 11.72
CA THR A 562 -33.83 25.12 10.42
C THR A 562 -33.81 23.71 9.85
N LEU A 563 -34.97 23.19 9.46
CA LEU A 563 -35.10 21.86 8.87
C LEU A 563 -35.34 22.00 7.38
N VAL A 564 -34.60 21.21 6.60
CA VAL A 564 -34.77 21.11 5.15
C VAL A 564 -35.02 19.64 4.82
N ALA A 565 -36.23 19.36 4.33
CA ALA A 565 -36.69 18.02 4.00
C ALA A 565 -36.56 17.76 2.50
N GLU A 566 -36.52 16.47 2.14
CA GLU A 566 -36.50 15.98 0.76
C GLU A 566 -35.49 16.71 -0.13
N HIS A 567 -34.24 16.80 0.34
CA HIS A 567 -33.11 17.39 -0.39
C HIS A 567 -33.29 18.86 -0.82
N GLY A 568 -34.12 19.64 -0.12
CA GLY A 568 -34.28 21.07 -0.42
C GLY A 568 -35.66 21.49 -0.90
N ALA A 569 -36.61 20.57 -1.05
CA ALA A 569 -37.96 20.89 -1.52
C ALA A 569 -38.82 21.61 -0.46
N PHE A 570 -38.58 21.31 0.82
CA PHE A 570 -39.27 21.95 1.93
C PHE A 570 -38.28 22.53 2.91
N SER A 571 -38.60 23.70 3.46
CA SER A 571 -37.82 24.31 4.53
C SER A 571 -38.72 24.79 5.65
N LYS A 572 -38.27 24.63 6.89
CA LYS A 572 -38.96 25.10 8.09
C LYS A 572 -37.96 25.77 9.00
N LYS A 573 -38.16 27.07 9.27
CA LYS A 573 -37.44 27.78 10.35
C LYS A 573 -38.07 27.40 11.69
N ALA A 574 -37.30 27.47 12.77
CA ALA A 574 -37.70 27.01 14.12
C ALA A 574 -39.12 27.44 14.54
N ASP A 575 -39.49 28.69 14.28
CA ASP A 575 -40.78 29.30 14.68
C ASP A 575 -41.76 29.52 13.51
N GLN A 576 -41.57 28.84 12.37
CA GLN A 576 -42.41 29.00 11.18
C GLN A 576 -43.02 27.67 10.74
N ASP A 577 -44.11 27.76 9.97
CA ASP A 577 -44.66 26.61 9.26
C ASP A 577 -43.74 26.19 8.10
N TRP A 578 -43.87 24.94 7.66
CA TRP A 578 -43.16 24.42 6.49
C TRP A 578 -43.48 25.27 5.25
N GLN A 579 -42.45 25.81 4.63
CA GLN A 579 -42.52 26.47 3.34
C GLN A 579 -42.16 25.46 2.25
N GLN A 580 -43.07 25.31 1.29
CA GLN A 580 -42.90 24.51 0.08
C GLN A 580 -42.33 25.40 -1.02
N LEU A 581 -41.28 24.92 -1.70
CA LEU A 581 -40.76 25.54 -2.91
C LEU A 581 -41.52 24.95 -4.13
N ASP A 582 -41.92 25.80 -5.07
CA ASP A 582 -42.90 25.52 -6.14
C ASP A 582 -42.80 24.12 -6.77
N LEU A 583 -43.86 23.31 -6.59
CA LEU A 583 -44.07 22.03 -7.28
C LEU A 583 -45.20 22.18 -8.29
N GLU A 584 -44.96 22.84 -9.41
CA GLU A 584 -46.04 23.10 -10.38
C GLU A 584 -46.31 21.93 -11.37
N ASP A 585 -45.47 20.89 -11.44
CA ASP A 585 -45.69 19.74 -12.36
C ASP A 585 -45.38 18.36 -11.74
N GLN A 586 -46.43 17.61 -11.39
CA GLN A 586 -46.38 16.21 -10.91
C GLN A 586 -46.67 15.17 -12.01
N SER A 587 -46.80 15.57 -13.28
CA SER A 587 -47.13 14.65 -14.39
C SER A 587 -46.12 13.51 -14.59
N TRP A 588 -44.92 13.65 -14.02
CA TRP A 588 -43.84 12.67 -14.07
C TRP A 588 -43.96 11.53 -13.06
N VAL A 589 -44.76 11.68 -12.00
CA VAL A 589 -44.82 10.74 -10.85
C VAL A 589 -45.32 9.37 -11.30
N GLU A 590 -46.46 9.30 -11.99
CA GLU A 590 -47.06 8.03 -12.41
C GLU A 590 -46.18 7.21 -13.38
N PRO A 591 -45.58 7.79 -14.44
CA PRO A 591 -44.67 7.05 -15.32
C PRO A 591 -43.45 6.45 -14.58
N ILE A 592 -42.89 7.21 -13.63
CA ILE A 592 -41.73 6.76 -12.84
C ILE A 592 -42.14 5.67 -11.85
N ARG A 593 -43.27 5.86 -11.13
CA ARG A 593 -43.81 4.86 -10.19
C ARG A 593 -44.10 3.54 -10.89
N ALA A 594 -44.76 3.58 -12.05
CA ALA A 594 -45.05 2.38 -12.83
C ALA A 594 -43.77 1.63 -13.20
N THR A 595 -42.74 2.35 -13.64
CA THR A 595 -41.44 1.76 -13.99
C THR A 595 -40.76 1.15 -12.76
N MET A 596 -40.76 1.82 -11.61
CA MET A 596 -40.15 1.28 -10.38
C MET A 596 -40.92 0.08 -9.81
N ASN A 597 -42.26 0.09 -9.90
CA ASN A 597 -43.10 -1.02 -9.46
C ASN A 597 -42.81 -2.30 -10.27
N GLU A 598 -42.52 -2.21 -11.57
CA GLU A 598 -42.10 -3.38 -12.37
C GLU A 598 -40.86 -4.06 -11.78
N TYR A 599 -39.89 -3.28 -11.27
CA TYR A 599 -38.69 -3.80 -10.63
C TYR A 599 -38.98 -4.29 -9.21
N SER A 600 -39.86 -3.60 -8.48
CA SER A 600 -40.31 -4.03 -7.15
C SER A 600 -41.00 -5.39 -7.18
N ASP A 601 -41.84 -5.62 -8.18
CA ASP A 601 -42.56 -6.88 -8.39
C ASP A 601 -41.63 -8.01 -8.86
N ALA A 602 -40.60 -7.68 -9.65
CA ALA A 602 -39.62 -8.65 -10.15
C ALA A 602 -38.55 -9.05 -9.10
N HIS A 603 -38.35 -8.23 -8.06
CA HIS A 603 -37.29 -8.42 -7.08
C HIS A 603 -37.84 -8.43 -5.65
N THR A 604 -38.12 -9.64 -5.14
CA THR A 604 -38.58 -9.88 -3.77
C THR A 604 -37.67 -9.17 -2.75
N CYS A 605 -38.28 -8.54 -1.74
CA CYS A 605 -37.61 -7.71 -0.73
C CYS A 605 -37.10 -6.34 -1.21
N SER A 606 -37.50 -5.89 -2.41
CA SER A 606 -37.44 -4.46 -2.77
C SER A 606 -38.80 -3.80 -2.63
N PHE A 607 -38.82 -2.48 -2.46
CA PHE A 607 -40.04 -1.70 -2.36
C PHE A 607 -39.88 -0.29 -2.94
N VAL A 608 -40.99 0.29 -3.37
CA VAL A 608 -41.07 1.70 -3.80
C VAL A 608 -41.57 2.55 -2.64
N GLU A 609 -40.82 3.60 -2.33
CA GLU A 609 -41.19 4.65 -1.38
C GLU A 609 -41.54 5.91 -2.19
N GLU A 610 -42.74 6.45 -1.94
CA GLU A 610 -43.17 7.72 -2.53
C GLU A 610 -43.10 8.83 -1.49
N LYS A 611 -42.30 9.85 -1.80
CA LYS A 611 -42.15 11.09 -1.03
C LYS A 611 -42.94 12.20 -1.72
N GLU A 612 -43.11 13.36 -1.09
CA GLU A 612 -43.92 14.45 -1.66
C GLU A 612 -43.31 15.03 -2.96
N THR A 613 -41.99 14.90 -3.15
CA THR A 613 -41.24 15.44 -4.30
C THR A 613 -40.35 14.44 -5.03
N ALA A 614 -40.28 13.20 -4.55
CA ALA A 614 -39.38 12.17 -5.06
C ALA A 614 -40.03 10.78 -5.01
N ILE A 615 -39.55 9.86 -5.83
CA ILE A 615 -39.89 8.44 -5.77
C ILE A 615 -38.59 7.65 -5.68
N ALA A 616 -38.49 6.75 -4.72
CA ALA A 616 -37.31 5.94 -4.47
C ALA A 616 -37.63 4.45 -4.55
N TRP A 617 -36.76 3.67 -5.19
CA TRP A 617 -36.80 2.22 -5.18
C TRP A 617 -35.65 1.68 -4.33
N HIS A 618 -36.00 1.02 -3.22
CA HIS A 618 -35.06 0.46 -2.25
C HIS A 618 -34.83 -1.01 -2.52
N TYR A 619 -33.57 -1.41 -2.67
CA TYR A 619 -33.20 -2.79 -3.02
C TYR A 619 -32.14 -3.39 -2.10
N ARG A 620 -31.89 -2.79 -0.94
CA ARG A 620 -30.88 -3.24 0.04
C ARG A 620 -31.11 -4.67 0.53
N MET A 621 -32.37 -5.05 0.72
CA MET A 621 -32.76 -6.37 1.26
C MET A 621 -32.86 -7.46 0.18
N VAL A 622 -32.61 -7.13 -1.08
CA VAL A 622 -32.66 -8.10 -2.18
C VAL A 622 -31.39 -8.93 -2.18
N GLN A 623 -31.54 -10.25 -1.98
CA GLN A 623 -30.45 -11.20 -2.10
C GLN A 623 -30.42 -11.78 -3.52
N ASN A 624 -29.80 -11.03 -4.44
CA ASN A 624 -29.59 -11.45 -5.83
C ASN A 624 -28.21 -10.99 -6.29
N ASP A 625 -27.46 -11.90 -6.91
CA ASP A 625 -26.07 -11.71 -7.34
C ASP A 625 -25.88 -10.54 -8.34
N ASP A 626 -26.93 -10.17 -9.10
CA ASP A 626 -26.88 -9.09 -10.11
C ASP A 626 -27.84 -7.91 -9.82
N ILE A 627 -28.21 -7.68 -8.56
CA ILE A 627 -29.15 -6.59 -8.24
C ILE A 627 -28.60 -5.20 -8.59
N GLU A 628 -27.29 -5.00 -8.53
CA GLU A 628 -26.66 -3.73 -8.93
C GLU A 628 -26.73 -3.51 -10.45
N GLY A 629 -26.57 -4.56 -11.25
CA GLY A 629 -26.78 -4.48 -12.70
C GLY A 629 -28.21 -4.06 -13.03
N LYS A 630 -29.18 -4.60 -12.28
CA LYS A 630 -30.61 -4.22 -12.39
C LYS A 630 -30.88 -2.78 -11.96
N ALA A 631 -30.21 -2.30 -10.92
CA ALA A 631 -30.32 -0.91 -10.49
C ALA A 631 -29.78 0.07 -11.57
N VAL A 632 -28.69 -0.28 -12.24
CA VAL A 632 -28.15 0.50 -13.37
C VAL A 632 -29.10 0.48 -14.57
N GLU A 633 -29.70 -0.67 -14.87
CA GLU A 633 -30.70 -0.83 -15.92
C GLU A 633 -31.93 0.07 -15.64
N LEU A 634 -32.46 0.01 -14.42
CA LEU A 634 -33.56 0.87 -13.96
C LEU A 634 -33.19 2.35 -14.08
N ALA A 635 -32.03 2.75 -13.56
CA ALA A 635 -31.57 4.14 -13.63
C ALA A 635 -31.46 4.64 -15.07
N THR A 636 -30.97 3.80 -15.99
CA THR A 636 -30.87 4.12 -17.42
C THR A 636 -32.25 4.29 -18.05
N ARG A 637 -33.19 3.39 -17.74
CA ARG A 637 -34.58 3.48 -18.19
C ARG A 637 -35.25 4.75 -17.67
N LEU A 638 -35.14 5.04 -16.38
CA LEU A 638 -35.70 6.23 -15.75
C LEU A 638 -35.14 7.54 -16.34
N ARG A 639 -33.85 7.58 -16.69
CA ARG A 639 -33.22 8.74 -17.37
C ARG A 639 -33.73 8.96 -18.80
N SER A 640 -34.24 7.91 -19.44
CA SER A 640 -34.77 7.97 -20.81
C SER A 640 -36.29 8.10 -20.86
N THR A 641 -36.98 8.10 -19.71
CA THR A 641 -38.42 8.34 -19.62
C THR A 641 -38.74 9.76 -20.09
N PRO A 642 -39.58 9.95 -21.12
CA PRO A 642 -39.94 11.27 -21.61
C PRO A 642 -40.89 11.95 -20.62
N THR A 643 -40.42 13.05 -19.99
CA THR A 643 -41.19 13.86 -19.04
C THR A 643 -41.12 15.34 -19.42
N SER A 644 -42.19 16.10 -19.18
CA SER A 644 -42.21 17.57 -19.34
C SER A 644 -41.34 18.27 -18.30
N THR A 645 -41.27 17.70 -17.09
CA THR A 645 -40.41 18.15 -16.00
C THR A 645 -38.99 17.60 -16.18
N LYS A 646 -37.97 18.44 -15.97
CA LYS A 646 -36.58 17.99 -15.93
C LYS A 646 -36.36 17.20 -14.65
N LEU A 647 -36.01 15.92 -14.77
CA LEU A 647 -35.76 15.02 -13.63
C LEU A 647 -34.28 14.74 -13.43
N THR A 648 -33.92 14.43 -12.20
CA THR A 648 -32.62 13.90 -11.82
C THR A 648 -32.81 12.50 -11.27
N VAL A 649 -32.05 11.54 -11.81
CA VAL A 649 -32.02 10.15 -11.33
C VAL A 649 -30.73 9.95 -10.55
N ILE A 650 -30.88 9.75 -9.24
CA ILE A 650 -29.79 9.56 -8.28
C ILE A 650 -29.69 8.07 -7.97
N GLN A 651 -28.47 7.55 -8.11
CA GLN A 651 -28.13 6.20 -7.65
C GLN A 651 -27.40 6.33 -6.33
N GLY A 652 -28.12 6.10 -5.23
CA GLY A 652 -27.61 6.14 -3.87
C GLY A 652 -27.13 4.76 -3.39
N SER A 653 -26.81 4.65 -2.10
CA SER A 653 -26.36 3.39 -1.49
C SER A 653 -27.54 2.41 -1.34
N LYS A 654 -27.68 1.50 -2.31
CA LYS A 654 -28.75 0.49 -2.43
C LYS A 654 -30.16 1.09 -2.65
N VAL A 655 -30.23 2.23 -3.34
CA VAL A 655 -31.48 2.93 -3.66
C VAL A 655 -31.35 3.68 -5.00
N ILE A 656 -32.41 3.65 -5.83
CA ILE A 656 -32.55 4.55 -6.99
C ILE A 656 -33.63 5.58 -6.68
N GLU A 657 -33.27 6.86 -6.61
CA GLU A 657 -34.20 7.96 -6.33
C GLU A 657 -34.37 8.86 -7.57
N VAL A 658 -35.62 9.23 -7.89
CA VAL A 658 -35.96 10.18 -8.94
C VAL A 658 -36.65 11.38 -8.32
N LYS A 659 -36.15 12.58 -8.67
CA LYS A 659 -36.72 13.85 -8.21
C LYS A 659 -36.65 14.93 -9.29
N THR A 660 -37.33 16.04 -9.07
CA THR A 660 -37.23 17.21 -9.97
C THR A 660 -35.84 17.86 -9.90
N ALA A 661 -35.30 18.28 -11.04
CA ALA A 661 -33.95 18.82 -11.15
C ALA A 661 -33.79 20.24 -10.57
N HIS A 662 -34.88 20.88 -10.15
CA HIS A 662 -34.89 22.26 -9.66
C HIS A 662 -34.46 22.40 -8.19
N HIS A 663 -34.47 21.30 -7.42
CA HIS A 663 -34.16 21.32 -5.99
C HIS A 663 -33.10 20.25 -5.63
N SER A 664 -31.98 20.71 -5.07
CA SER A 664 -30.92 19.88 -4.53
C SER A 664 -30.38 20.45 -3.22
N LYS A 665 -29.71 19.61 -2.41
CA LYS A 665 -29.02 20.04 -1.18
C LYS A 665 -28.07 21.22 -1.48
N GLY A 666 -27.40 21.19 -2.64
CA GLY A 666 -26.55 22.29 -3.11
C GLY A 666 -27.28 23.60 -3.37
N THR A 667 -28.42 23.57 -4.09
CA THR A 667 -29.19 24.79 -4.39
C THR A 667 -29.74 25.47 -3.14
N ILE A 668 -30.18 24.69 -2.15
CA ILE A 668 -30.68 25.24 -0.89
C ILE A 668 -29.53 25.71 0.01
N ALA A 669 -28.40 25.00 0.05
CA ALA A 669 -27.18 25.45 0.73
C ALA A 669 -26.70 26.80 0.17
N GLN A 670 -26.73 26.96 -1.16
CA GLN A 670 -26.44 28.23 -1.83
C GLN A 670 -27.39 29.33 -1.36
N LYS A 671 -28.69 29.09 -1.47
CA LYS A 671 -29.73 30.05 -1.05
C LYS A 671 -29.63 30.43 0.42
N LEU A 672 -29.22 29.51 1.30
CA LEU A 672 -29.06 29.76 2.72
C LEU A 672 -27.83 30.63 3.01
N TYR A 673 -26.68 30.32 2.41
CA TYR A 673 -25.50 31.16 2.64
C TYR A 673 -25.68 32.58 2.06
N GLU A 674 -26.41 32.74 0.95
CA GLU A 674 -26.65 34.06 0.33
C GLU A 674 -27.63 34.95 1.13
N GLN A 675 -28.34 34.42 2.13
CA GLN A 675 -29.28 35.19 2.96
C GLN A 675 -28.60 36.16 3.93
N ALA A 676 -27.34 35.92 4.28
CA ALA A 676 -26.60 36.75 5.23
C ALA A 676 -25.10 36.79 4.91
N ALA A 677 -24.42 37.81 5.41
CA ALA A 677 -22.97 37.87 5.36
C ALA A 677 -22.36 37.00 6.47
N TYR A 678 -22.29 35.68 6.24
CA TYR A 678 -21.61 34.75 7.14
C TYR A 678 -20.10 34.92 7.06
N ASP A 679 -19.43 34.93 8.21
CA ASP A 679 -17.97 34.92 8.34
C ASP A 679 -17.42 33.54 8.73
N PHE A 680 -18.31 32.58 9.00
CA PHE A 680 -17.98 31.16 9.14
C PHE A 680 -19.08 30.27 8.56
N ILE A 681 -18.68 29.28 7.76
CA ILE A 681 -19.57 28.26 7.20
C ILE A 681 -18.91 26.91 7.35
N VAL A 682 -19.66 25.95 7.91
CA VAL A 682 -19.30 24.54 7.89
C VAL A 682 -20.41 23.71 7.28
N SER A 683 -20.05 22.77 6.41
CA SER A 683 -20.96 21.78 5.85
C SER A 683 -20.41 20.37 6.05
N ILE A 684 -21.23 19.47 6.58
CA ILE A 684 -20.87 18.09 6.89
C ILE A 684 -21.88 17.15 6.24
N GLY A 685 -21.39 16.15 5.50
CA GLY A 685 -22.20 15.15 4.81
C GLY A 685 -21.42 13.89 4.47
N ASP A 686 -22.10 12.80 4.17
CA ASP A 686 -21.51 11.48 3.91
C ASP A 686 -21.80 10.95 2.49
N ASP A 687 -22.82 11.47 1.80
CA ASP A 687 -23.35 10.85 0.59
C ASP A 687 -23.09 11.66 -0.70
N THR A 688 -23.47 11.08 -1.84
CA THR A 688 -23.32 11.71 -3.16
C THR A 688 -24.16 12.98 -3.33
N THR A 689 -25.25 13.14 -2.58
CA THR A 689 -26.11 14.33 -2.64
C THR A 689 -25.51 15.49 -1.85
N ASP A 690 -24.67 15.21 -0.85
CA ASP A 690 -23.93 16.20 -0.08
C ASP A 690 -22.78 16.83 -0.88
N GLU A 691 -22.26 16.11 -1.87
CA GLU A 691 -21.26 16.64 -2.81
C GLU A 691 -21.76 17.89 -3.55
N ASP A 692 -23.06 17.98 -3.80
CA ASP A 692 -23.66 19.18 -4.37
C ASP A 692 -23.64 20.36 -3.39
N MET A 693 -23.75 20.12 -2.07
CA MET A 693 -23.54 21.17 -1.05
C MET A 693 -22.10 21.67 -1.12
N PHE A 694 -21.14 20.75 -1.09
CA PHE A 694 -19.72 21.12 -1.06
C PHE A 694 -19.29 21.95 -2.28
N ARG A 695 -19.83 21.61 -3.46
CA ARG A 695 -19.52 22.32 -4.72
C ARG A 695 -20.07 23.74 -4.77
N GLN A 696 -21.22 24.00 -4.17
CA GLN A 696 -21.89 25.31 -4.24
C GLN A 696 -21.42 26.29 -3.16
N LEU A 697 -20.73 25.81 -2.12
CA LEU A 697 -20.22 26.64 -1.04
C LEU A 697 -18.91 27.33 -1.41
N PRO A 698 -18.66 28.55 -0.89
CA PRO A 698 -17.48 29.33 -1.24
C PRO A 698 -16.18 28.62 -0.83
N ASN A 699 -15.07 28.96 -1.50
CA ASN A 699 -13.76 28.31 -1.32
C ASN A 699 -13.18 28.37 0.09
N TRP A 700 -13.61 29.34 0.90
CA TRP A 700 -13.18 29.51 2.29
C TRP A 700 -14.05 28.74 3.30
N ALA A 701 -15.19 28.16 2.88
CA ALA A 701 -16.03 27.36 3.78
C ALA A 701 -15.33 26.06 4.19
N TYR A 702 -15.65 25.55 5.37
CA TYR A 702 -15.22 24.23 5.80
C TYR A 702 -16.21 23.19 5.26
N THR A 703 -15.78 22.36 4.31
CA THR A 703 -16.61 21.26 3.79
C THR A 703 -15.98 19.94 4.21
N LEU A 704 -16.77 19.08 4.88
CA LEU A 704 -16.31 17.84 5.48
C LEU A 704 -17.10 16.64 4.95
N LYS A 705 -16.39 15.71 4.32
CA LYS A 705 -16.92 14.39 3.96
C LYS A 705 -16.76 13.42 5.14
N VAL A 706 -17.83 12.73 5.50
CA VAL A 706 -17.80 11.63 6.48
C VAL A 706 -17.53 10.32 5.74
N GLY A 707 -16.61 9.49 6.25
CA GLY A 707 -16.30 8.20 5.65
C GLY A 707 -15.36 8.26 4.44
N ALA A 708 -15.30 7.14 3.70
CA ALA A 708 -14.44 6.98 2.54
C ALA A 708 -15.04 7.58 1.24
N GLY A 709 -14.31 7.39 0.14
CA GLY A 709 -14.73 7.79 -1.22
C GLY A 709 -14.06 9.07 -1.72
N MET A 710 -14.22 9.38 -3.01
CA MET A 710 -13.85 10.68 -3.57
C MET A 710 -14.86 11.75 -3.14
N SER A 711 -14.40 13.00 -2.98
CA SER A 711 -15.26 14.09 -2.54
C SER A 711 -14.74 15.46 -3.00
N PHE A 712 -15.65 16.40 -3.24
CA PHE A 712 -15.40 17.83 -3.38
C PHE A 712 -15.22 18.54 -2.02
N ALA A 713 -15.48 17.83 -0.91
CA ALA A 713 -15.17 18.32 0.42
C ALA A 713 -13.66 18.58 0.58
N ARG A 714 -13.31 19.64 1.29
CA ARG A 714 -11.92 20.05 1.52
C ARG A 714 -11.26 19.26 2.65
N TYR A 715 -12.06 18.75 3.57
CA TYR A 715 -11.62 17.97 4.72
C TYR A 715 -12.46 16.70 4.88
N ARG A 716 -11.99 15.79 5.75
CA ARG A 716 -12.62 14.49 5.98
C ARG A 716 -12.71 14.16 7.46
N LEU A 717 -13.83 13.56 7.85
CA LEU A 717 -14.01 12.85 9.11
C LEU A 717 -14.04 11.36 8.80
N ALA A 718 -13.22 10.55 9.46
CA ALA A 718 -13.12 9.13 9.09
C ALA A 718 -14.42 8.37 9.37
N ARG A 719 -15.07 8.65 10.50
CA ARG A 719 -16.22 7.90 11.01
C ARG A 719 -17.38 8.83 11.32
N GLN A 720 -18.59 8.31 11.34
CA GLN A 720 -19.77 9.09 11.75
C GLN A 720 -19.62 9.64 13.18
N GLN A 721 -19.09 8.85 14.11
CA GLN A 721 -18.83 9.30 15.49
C GLN A 721 -17.88 10.50 15.60
N ASP A 722 -16.97 10.67 14.62
CA ASP A 722 -16.06 11.83 14.58
C ASP A 722 -16.83 13.14 14.37
N VAL A 723 -18.03 13.10 13.76
CA VAL A 723 -18.94 14.25 13.64
C VAL A 723 -19.40 14.70 15.02
N GLU A 724 -19.85 13.76 15.85
CA GLU A 724 -20.34 14.07 17.20
C GLU A 724 -19.23 14.68 18.06
N ILE A 725 -18.03 14.09 18.02
CA ILE A 725 -16.86 14.59 18.76
C ILE A 725 -16.46 15.99 18.30
N LEU A 726 -16.47 16.25 16.98
CA LEU A 726 -16.18 17.58 16.45
C LEU A 726 -17.20 18.61 16.94
N LEU A 727 -18.50 18.30 16.86
CA LEU A 727 -19.58 19.21 17.30
C LEU A 727 -19.52 19.49 18.80
N GLN A 728 -19.15 18.49 19.61
CA GLN A 728 -18.92 18.68 21.05
C GLN A 728 -17.77 19.65 21.32
N ARG A 729 -16.62 19.49 20.65
CA ARG A 729 -15.47 20.40 20.80
C ARG A 729 -15.79 21.84 20.42
N ILE A 730 -16.58 22.02 19.35
CA ILE A 730 -17.05 23.35 18.92
C ILE A 730 -17.91 23.99 20.03
N ASP A 731 -18.87 23.25 20.59
CA ASP A 731 -19.76 23.72 21.65
C ASP A 731 -18.99 24.07 22.94
N GLU A 732 -18.06 23.21 23.36
CA GLU A 732 -17.20 23.42 24.52
C GLU A 732 -16.35 24.70 24.39
N ALA A 733 -15.75 24.94 23.22
CA ALA A 733 -14.93 26.12 22.98
C ALA A 733 -15.73 27.42 23.12
N THR A 734 -17.01 27.42 22.71
CA THR A 734 -17.89 28.59 22.89
C THR A 734 -18.38 28.81 24.32
N GLN A 735 -18.25 27.82 25.21
CA GLN A 735 -18.60 27.98 26.63
C GLN A 735 -17.43 28.51 27.47
N ALA A 736 -16.20 28.40 26.96
CA ALA A 736 -14.98 28.86 27.63
C ALA A 736 -14.68 30.35 27.40
N ILE A 737 -15.48 31.02 26.55
CA ILE A 737 -15.45 32.46 26.24
C ILE A 737 -16.65 33.12 26.90
#